data_AF-A0A7D5MB13-F1
#
_entry.id   AF-A0A7D5MB13-F1
#
_cell.length_a   1.000
_cell.length_b   1.000
_cell.length_c   1.000
_cell.angle_alpha   90.00
_cell.angle_beta   90.00
_cell.angle_gamma   90.00
#
_symmetry.space_group_name_H-M   'P 1'
#
loop_
_entity.id
_entity.type
_entity.pdbx_description
1 polymer ?
#
loop_
_entity_poly.entity_id
_entity_poly.type
_entity_poly.pdbx_seq_one_letter_code
_entity_poly.pdbx_strand_id
1 'polypeptide(L)'
;MNLGVVFASIVVVFSSLIIFQLLPDDNFHTYIEQSVPFIGGDVPRMEGFDGTGIKIAVIDTGVDYNHPDLFGFGPDGKVVGGYNFINEGEPPLDTNGHGTQVAGVIAANGILKGVAPNSKILAYKVSEDGEGVSSDLIIKAINKSIEDDADIINISLGVNKTNSNIDKAVDNALQKGIIVITAAGNDGPIPQTIGSPGKNPGSITVGATYNNLTSSLIATLEVNEKSYTVIPMTGSAKLDEPIIGKIVFGGYGKEAELKKINATDAILLVERGSDVEGEMLYFSIKEKNAANAGAKAMIVYNNQPGIFLGQLIHEFIEPNYKPQIPVVSIDRKEGLEIKELGESKASLHVFYNPDFVAHFSSRGPVSPFYIKPDLVAPGAYINTTQTNGGYNFTSGTSFAAPHVSGSVALLLEKYPTMTNDEIKSLLMTTSERVSDAYGSEFSLSDTGSGRLNLGKAFDAKLIITPPNFVVNLSSDNKMAEKELKLKLLNGTLDNLDVTFEGPEFIQVEDSLQENNLTVKIKISGENYGTFQEKIFINHDKIKYTVPIQIHYTKASIGVIQNDNSLFFTINDPDWNFAKISVTKSNTEVTDVITATPNKDAKMRINQNGEYWIEAKIKSNDQTLDAYSTIITNSIDETRDDFEIIDIPQRQVAIVVGIIAIIGIVGAVKIKSAKRDTQDLLK
;
A
#
# COMPACT_ATOMS: atom_id res chain seq x y z
N MET A 1 6.33 -3.96 -70.23
CA MET A 1 5.66 -3.64 -68.95
C MET A 1 4.63 -2.57 -69.24
N ASN A 2 3.34 -2.87 -69.06
CA ASN A 2 2.25 -2.06 -69.59
C ASN A 2 2.10 -0.76 -68.77
N LEU A 3 2.17 0.40 -69.44
CA LEU A 3 2.14 1.73 -68.80
C LEU A 3 0.88 1.94 -67.94
N GLY A 4 -0.22 1.27 -68.30
CA GLY A 4 -1.48 1.28 -67.53
C GLY A 4 -1.39 0.57 -66.18
N VAL A 5 -0.49 -0.40 -66.00
CA VAL A 5 -0.31 -1.11 -64.72
C VAL A 5 0.45 -0.23 -63.73
N VAL A 6 1.47 0.50 -64.20
CA VAL A 6 2.23 1.44 -63.36
C VAL A 6 1.35 2.61 -62.91
N PHE A 7 0.48 3.12 -63.81
CA PHE A 7 -0.44 4.19 -63.46
C PHE A 7 -1.51 3.74 -62.46
N ALA A 8 -2.04 2.52 -62.61
CA ALA A 8 -2.98 1.93 -61.65
C ALA A 8 -2.33 1.72 -60.27
N SER A 9 -1.08 1.26 -60.22
CA SER A 9 -0.35 1.09 -58.95
C SER A 9 -0.08 2.41 -58.24
N ILE A 10 0.27 3.48 -58.97
CA ILE A 10 0.51 4.81 -58.40
C ILE A 10 -0.80 5.42 -57.87
N VAL A 11 -1.91 5.25 -58.58
CA VAL A 11 -3.22 5.73 -58.14
C VAL A 11 -3.71 4.96 -56.91
N VAL A 12 -3.49 3.64 -56.82
CA VAL A 12 -3.84 2.85 -55.62
C VAL A 12 -2.97 3.25 -54.42
N VAL A 13 -1.67 3.49 -54.61
CA VAL A 13 -0.77 3.93 -53.53
C VAL A 13 -1.14 5.35 -53.06
N PHE A 14 -1.40 6.29 -53.96
CA PHE A 14 -1.81 7.65 -53.59
C PHE A 14 -3.23 7.72 -53.01
N SER A 15 -4.17 6.90 -53.49
CA SER A 15 -5.50 6.82 -52.88
C SER A 15 -5.46 6.14 -51.51
N SER A 16 -4.57 5.16 -51.28
CA SER A 16 -4.34 4.61 -49.93
C SER A 16 -3.69 5.61 -48.97
N LEU A 17 -2.79 6.48 -49.46
CA LEU A 17 -2.16 7.55 -48.68
C LEU A 17 -3.13 8.70 -48.35
N ILE A 18 -4.07 9.01 -49.25
CA ILE A 18 -5.11 10.03 -49.02
C ILE A 18 -6.24 9.49 -48.13
N ILE A 19 -6.56 8.18 -48.19
CA ILE A 19 -7.51 7.55 -47.26
C ILE A 19 -6.92 7.48 -45.84
N PHE A 20 -5.59 7.35 -45.67
CA PHE A 20 -4.94 7.42 -44.37
C PHE A 20 -4.97 8.82 -43.73
N GLN A 21 -5.20 9.88 -44.51
CA GLN A 21 -5.33 11.26 -44.01
C GLN A 21 -6.78 11.74 -43.83
N LEU A 22 -7.77 10.90 -44.19
CA LEU A 22 -9.20 11.23 -44.16
C LEU A 22 -10.05 10.26 -43.32
N LEU A 23 -9.41 9.41 -42.52
CA LEU A 23 -10.11 8.77 -41.41
C LEU A 23 -10.39 9.85 -40.36
N PRO A 24 -11.64 9.99 -39.89
CA PRO A 24 -11.91 10.79 -38.70
C PRO A 24 -10.99 10.29 -37.58
N ASP A 25 -10.41 11.22 -36.81
CA ASP A 25 -9.95 10.94 -35.44
C ASP A 25 -11.16 10.43 -34.65
N ASP A 26 -11.49 9.15 -34.79
CA ASP A 26 -12.21 8.43 -33.77
C ASP A 26 -11.19 8.27 -32.65
N ASN A 27 -11.11 9.30 -31.81
CA ASN A 27 -10.41 9.30 -30.53
C ASN A 27 -10.84 8.03 -29.79
N PHE A 28 -10.01 7.00 -29.86
CA PHE A 28 -10.07 5.89 -28.95
C PHE A 28 -9.71 6.46 -27.59
N HIS A 29 -10.72 6.82 -26.80
CA HIS A 29 -10.57 7.13 -25.39
C HIS A 29 -10.11 5.84 -24.67
N THR A 30 -8.80 5.64 -24.64
CA THR A 30 -8.17 4.56 -23.89
C THR A 30 -8.23 4.90 -22.40
N TYR A 31 -8.83 4.02 -21.60
CA TYR A 31 -9.20 4.21 -20.19
C TYR A 31 -8.03 4.36 -19.17
N ILE A 32 -7.02 5.17 -19.50
CA ILE A 32 -6.14 5.83 -18.50
C ILE A 32 -6.63 7.23 -18.14
N GLU A 33 -7.63 7.75 -18.87
CA GLU A 33 -8.19 9.09 -18.65
C GLU A 33 -8.92 9.31 -17.30
N GLN A 34 -8.88 8.36 -16.34
CA GLN A 34 -9.65 8.50 -15.11
C GLN A 34 -8.85 8.40 -13.81
N SER A 35 -7.77 7.61 -13.69
CA SER A 35 -7.05 7.52 -12.40
C SER A 35 -6.19 8.75 -12.10
N VAL A 36 -5.48 9.30 -13.10
CA VAL A 36 -4.69 10.52 -12.93
C VAL A 36 -5.59 11.74 -12.68
N PRO A 37 -6.68 11.96 -13.44
CA PRO A 37 -7.64 13.02 -13.11
C PRO A 37 -8.32 12.81 -11.76
N PHE A 38 -8.57 11.57 -11.34
CA PHE A 38 -9.21 11.28 -10.06
C PHE A 38 -8.40 11.72 -8.84
N ILE A 39 -7.08 11.62 -8.92
CA ILE A 39 -6.19 12.18 -7.88
C ILE A 39 -5.95 13.67 -8.08
N GLY A 40 -6.51 14.31 -9.10
CA GLY A 40 -6.30 15.74 -9.40
C GLY A 40 -5.02 16.05 -10.18
N GLY A 41 -4.44 15.08 -10.89
CA GLY A 41 -3.20 15.26 -11.66
C GLY A 41 -3.32 16.22 -12.85
N ASP A 42 -4.53 16.61 -13.25
CA ASP A 42 -4.72 17.63 -14.29
C ASP A 42 -4.39 19.04 -13.80
N VAL A 43 -4.49 19.32 -12.49
CA VAL A 43 -4.21 20.65 -11.92
C VAL A 43 -2.76 21.06 -12.18
N PRO A 44 -1.73 20.27 -11.79
CA PRO A 44 -0.34 20.59 -12.13
C PRO A 44 -0.09 20.73 -13.64
N ARG A 45 -0.68 19.83 -14.46
CA ARG A 45 -0.48 19.82 -15.91
C ARG A 45 -1.04 21.06 -16.60
N MET A 46 -2.19 21.56 -16.15
CA MET A 46 -2.75 22.82 -16.63
C MET A 46 -1.86 24.01 -16.33
N GLU A 47 -1.07 23.95 -15.24
CA GLU A 47 -0.05 24.94 -14.90
C GLU A 47 1.31 24.69 -15.57
N GLY A 48 1.43 23.64 -16.40
CA GLY A 48 2.64 23.33 -17.16
C GLY A 48 3.65 22.43 -16.45
N PHE A 49 3.28 21.82 -15.32
CA PHE A 49 4.11 20.85 -14.60
C PHE A 49 3.83 19.43 -15.11
N ASP A 50 4.88 18.71 -15.44
CA ASP A 50 4.80 17.38 -16.06
C ASP A 50 5.90 16.41 -15.61
N GLY A 51 6.69 16.78 -14.60
CA GLY A 51 7.80 15.99 -14.05
C GLY A 51 9.15 16.30 -14.68
N THR A 52 9.25 17.35 -15.48
CA THR A 52 10.50 17.72 -16.14
C THR A 52 11.62 17.92 -15.11
N GLY A 53 12.76 17.27 -15.36
CA GLY A 53 13.95 17.38 -14.51
C GLY A 53 14.02 16.38 -13.34
N ILE A 54 12.97 15.59 -13.12
CA ILE A 54 12.91 14.63 -12.01
C ILE A 54 13.33 13.22 -12.46
N LYS A 55 14.22 12.58 -11.70
CA LYS A 55 14.67 11.18 -11.85
C LYS A 55 14.00 10.29 -10.82
N ILE A 56 13.33 9.25 -11.29
CA ILE A 56 12.58 8.30 -10.46
C ILE A 56 13.16 6.90 -10.63
N ALA A 57 13.72 6.35 -9.57
CA ALA A 57 14.17 4.98 -9.50
C ALA A 57 12.99 4.03 -9.32
N VAL A 58 12.86 3.06 -10.22
CA VAL A 58 11.87 1.98 -10.17
C VAL A 58 12.61 0.70 -9.81
N ILE A 59 12.45 0.24 -8.56
CA ILE A 59 13.01 -1.02 -8.08
C ILE A 59 11.96 -2.11 -8.27
N ASP A 60 12.09 -2.89 -9.35
CA ASP A 60 11.05 -3.80 -9.82
C ASP A 60 11.60 -4.95 -10.73
N THR A 61 10.82 -5.47 -11.68
CA THR A 61 11.22 -6.52 -12.64
C THR A 61 12.02 -6.03 -13.85
N GLY A 62 12.36 -4.74 -13.87
CA GLY A 62 12.96 -4.04 -15.01
C GLY A 62 11.98 -3.08 -15.66
N VAL A 63 12.37 -2.46 -16.78
CA VAL A 63 11.46 -1.63 -17.60
C VAL A 63 11.66 -1.95 -19.08
N ASP A 64 10.58 -2.20 -19.82
CA ASP A 64 10.62 -2.30 -21.29
C ASP A 64 10.74 -0.92 -21.92
N TYR A 65 11.98 -0.45 -22.04
CA TYR A 65 12.33 0.80 -22.70
C TYR A 65 12.18 0.78 -24.23
N ASN A 66 11.68 -0.32 -24.82
CA ASN A 66 11.25 -0.35 -26.22
C ASN A 66 9.76 -0.03 -26.38
N HIS A 67 9.00 0.01 -25.28
CA HIS A 67 7.61 0.42 -25.29
C HIS A 67 7.47 1.86 -25.83
N PRO A 68 6.55 2.17 -26.76
CA PRO A 68 6.42 3.50 -27.35
C PRO A 68 6.28 4.64 -26.32
N ASP A 69 5.46 4.42 -25.29
CA ASP A 69 5.24 5.42 -24.23
C ASP A 69 6.39 5.51 -23.20
N LEU A 70 7.35 4.57 -23.22
CA LEU A 70 8.52 4.56 -22.34
C LEU A 70 9.83 4.52 -23.13
N PHE A 71 9.80 4.99 -24.38
CA PHE A 71 10.83 4.68 -25.35
C PHE A 71 12.19 5.32 -25.03
N GLY A 72 13.24 4.52 -25.24
CA GLY A 72 14.63 4.96 -25.21
C GLY A 72 15.35 4.59 -23.92
N PHE A 73 16.55 4.01 -24.07
CA PHE A 73 17.47 3.67 -23.00
C PHE A 73 18.78 4.46 -23.12
N GLY A 74 19.31 4.91 -21.99
CA GLY A 74 20.52 5.74 -21.91
C GLY A 74 20.20 7.23 -21.73
N PRO A 75 21.22 8.10 -21.67
CA PRO A 75 21.08 9.48 -21.18
C PRO A 75 19.97 10.32 -21.85
N ASP A 76 19.71 10.07 -23.14
CA ASP A 76 18.70 10.80 -23.92
C ASP A 76 17.31 10.13 -23.90
N GLY A 77 17.21 8.90 -23.39
CA GLY A 77 15.99 8.08 -23.36
C GLY A 77 15.00 8.49 -22.26
N LYS A 78 13.83 7.83 -22.25
CA LYS A 78 12.92 7.87 -21.10
C LYS A 78 13.53 7.15 -19.89
N VAL A 79 14.14 5.99 -20.14
CA VAL A 79 14.86 5.20 -19.14
C VAL A 79 16.34 5.60 -19.23
N VAL A 80 16.76 6.51 -18.36
CA VAL A 80 18.07 7.17 -18.48
C VAL A 80 19.24 6.31 -18.02
N GLY A 81 18.94 5.25 -17.28
CA GLY A 81 19.91 4.30 -16.75
C GLY A 81 19.22 3.21 -15.95
N GLY A 82 20.02 2.41 -15.27
CA GLY A 82 19.51 1.29 -14.49
C GLY A 82 20.50 0.13 -14.41
N TYR A 83 20.15 -0.89 -13.63
CA TYR A 83 21.00 -2.04 -13.39
C TYR A 83 20.17 -3.32 -13.22
N ASN A 84 20.65 -4.43 -13.78
CA ASN A 84 20.09 -5.75 -13.56
C ASN A 84 20.86 -6.46 -12.44
N PHE A 85 20.26 -6.56 -11.25
CA PHE A 85 20.87 -7.20 -10.10
C PHE A 85 20.70 -8.73 -10.08
N ILE A 86 19.88 -9.28 -10.98
CA ILE A 86 19.68 -10.71 -11.13
C ILE A 86 20.75 -11.30 -12.03
N ASN A 87 20.92 -10.69 -13.21
CA ASN A 87 21.93 -11.05 -14.20
C ASN A 87 22.85 -9.84 -14.44
N GLU A 88 23.89 -9.72 -13.62
CA GLU A 88 24.86 -8.62 -13.70
C GLU A 88 25.51 -8.56 -15.09
N GLY A 89 25.51 -7.37 -15.71
CA GLY A 89 26.07 -7.14 -17.05
C GLY A 89 25.03 -7.13 -18.17
N GLU A 90 23.80 -7.58 -17.92
CA GLU A 90 22.68 -7.43 -18.84
C GLU A 90 21.88 -6.15 -18.57
N PRO A 91 21.20 -5.58 -19.59
CA PRO A 91 20.32 -4.42 -19.36
C PRO A 91 19.14 -4.79 -18.43
N PRO A 92 18.57 -3.81 -17.70
CA PRO A 92 17.41 -4.03 -16.82
C PRO A 92 16.10 -4.10 -17.62
N LEU A 93 16.10 -4.86 -18.72
CA LEU A 93 14.92 -5.02 -19.57
C LEU A 93 13.88 -5.88 -18.86
N ASP A 94 12.63 -5.42 -18.89
CA ASP A 94 11.52 -6.15 -18.30
C ASP A 94 11.06 -7.28 -19.22
N THR A 95 11.05 -8.49 -18.69
CA THR A 95 10.57 -9.71 -19.34
C THR A 95 9.24 -10.19 -18.74
N ASN A 96 8.82 -9.58 -17.63
CA ASN A 96 7.61 -9.92 -16.90
C ASN A 96 6.47 -8.94 -17.23
N GLY A 97 6.76 -7.65 -17.12
CA GLY A 97 5.84 -6.56 -17.35
C GLY A 97 5.45 -5.78 -16.11
N HIS A 98 5.61 -6.32 -14.89
CA HIS A 98 5.24 -5.59 -13.67
C HIS A 98 5.98 -4.25 -13.52
N GLY A 99 7.30 -4.22 -13.69
CA GLY A 99 8.08 -2.98 -13.62
C GLY A 99 7.78 -2.00 -14.75
N THR A 100 7.47 -2.50 -15.95
CA THR A 100 6.98 -1.69 -17.07
C THR A 100 5.63 -1.06 -16.72
N GLN A 101 4.69 -1.82 -16.15
CA GLN A 101 3.39 -1.32 -15.69
C GLN A 101 3.55 -0.22 -14.63
N VAL A 102 4.45 -0.42 -13.67
CA VAL A 102 4.79 0.59 -12.65
C VAL A 102 5.35 1.85 -13.28
N ALA A 103 6.35 1.74 -14.15
CA ALA A 103 6.95 2.87 -14.86
C ALA A 103 5.92 3.63 -15.73
N GLY A 104 4.97 2.90 -16.32
CA GLY A 104 3.89 3.48 -17.11
C GLY A 104 2.98 4.40 -16.32
N VAL A 105 2.57 3.99 -15.11
CA VAL A 105 1.76 4.83 -14.20
C VAL A 105 2.50 6.11 -13.84
N ILE A 106 3.82 6.04 -13.66
CA ILE A 106 4.65 7.19 -13.31
C ILE A 106 4.83 8.13 -14.50
N ALA A 107 5.39 7.63 -15.61
CA ALA A 107 6.03 8.48 -16.63
C ALA A 107 5.78 8.05 -18.09
N ALA A 108 4.75 7.24 -18.36
CA ALA A 108 4.31 7.00 -19.73
C ALA A 108 4.04 8.34 -20.45
N ASN A 109 4.52 8.47 -21.68
CA ASN A 109 4.38 9.69 -22.47
C ASN A 109 4.16 9.38 -23.94
N GLY A 110 2.98 8.85 -24.25
CA GLY A 110 2.54 8.59 -25.61
C GLY A 110 1.02 8.43 -25.65
N ILE A 111 0.53 7.25 -26.03
CA ILE A 111 -0.91 6.94 -25.99
C ILE A 111 -1.40 7.06 -24.54
N LEU A 112 -0.63 6.51 -23.61
CA LEU A 112 -0.83 6.71 -22.19
C LEU A 112 0.00 7.89 -21.67
N LYS A 113 -0.59 8.64 -20.75
CA LYS A 113 0.09 9.68 -19.97
C LYS A 113 0.10 9.32 -18.50
N GLY A 114 1.24 8.86 -18.00
CA GLY A 114 1.50 8.65 -16.58
C GLY A 114 1.40 9.95 -15.78
N VAL A 115 1.36 9.88 -14.44
CA VAL A 115 1.14 11.06 -13.59
C VAL A 115 2.12 12.20 -13.91
N ALA A 116 3.40 11.89 -14.09
CA ALA A 116 4.48 12.81 -14.43
C ALA A 116 5.16 12.40 -15.77
N PRO A 117 4.54 12.71 -16.93
CA PRO A 117 4.96 12.19 -18.23
C PRO A 117 6.38 12.55 -18.66
N ASN A 118 7.01 13.60 -18.14
CA ASN A 118 8.35 14.02 -18.52
C ASN A 118 9.44 13.69 -17.50
N SER A 119 9.08 13.05 -16.38
CA SER A 119 10.06 12.41 -15.50
C SER A 119 10.90 11.37 -16.25
N LYS A 120 12.12 11.19 -15.77
CA LYS A 120 13.07 10.17 -16.25
C LYS A 120 13.08 8.98 -15.30
N ILE A 121 13.23 7.78 -15.86
CA ILE A 121 13.21 6.53 -15.09
C ILE A 121 14.63 5.96 -14.96
N LEU A 122 14.99 5.52 -13.75
CA LEU A 122 16.13 4.64 -13.49
C LEU A 122 15.58 3.24 -13.20
N ALA A 123 15.89 2.26 -14.06
CA ALA A 123 15.31 0.92 -13.96
C ALA A 123 16.21 -0.05 -13.18
N TYR A 124 15.79 -0.48 -12.00
CA TYR A 124 16.55 -1.44 -11.18
C TYR A 124 15.82 -2.78 -11.10
N LYS A 125 16.30 -3.74 -11.88
CA LYS A 125 15.72 -5.09 -11.93
C LYS A 125 16.23 -5.93 -10.76
N VAL A 126 15.32 -6.31 -9.86
CA VAL A 126 15.58 -7.13 -8.67
C VAL A 126 14.72 -8.40 -8.60
N SER A 127 13.70 -8.53 -9.46
CA SER A 127 12.88 -9.74 -9.61
C SER A 127 12.68 -10.16 -11.08
N GLU A 128 12.51 -11.46 -11.34
CA GLU A 128 12.11 -11.98 -12.66
C GLU A 128 10.60 -12.19 -12.77
N ASP A 129 9.92 -12.51 -11.67
CA ASP A 129 8.50 -12.88 -11.65
C ASP A 129 7.60 -11.78 -11.05
N GLY A 130 8.18 -10.74 -10.47
CA GLY A 130 7.44 -9.67 -9.80
C GLY A 130 6.93 -10.08 -8.43
N GLU A 131 7.32 -11.27 -7.95
CA GLU A 131 7.02 -11.77 -6.63
C GLU A 131 8.33 -11.91 -5.81
N GLY A 132 8.17 -12.25 -4.53
CA GLY A 132 9.22 -12.48 -3.51
C GLY A 132 10.67 -12.13 -3.88
N VAL A 133 11.17 -11.02 -3.34
CA VAL A 133 12.53 -10.53 -3.63
C VAL A 133 13.48 -10.75 -2.45
N SER A 134 14.74 -11.09 -2.76
CA SER A 134 15.80 -11.10 -1.75
C SER A 134 16.03 -9.71 -1.19
N SER A 135 16.03 -9.60 0.14
CA SER A 135 16.29 -8.34 0.84
C SER A 135 17.62 -7.70 0.43
N ASP A 136 18.64 -8.50 0.10
CA ASP A 136 19.94 -8.01 -0.35
C ASP A 136 19.87 -7.29 -1.70
N LEU A 137 19.01 -7.75 -2.62
CA LEU A 137 18.85 -7.10 -3.93
C LEU A 137 18.11 -5.77 -3.80
N ILE A 138 17.09 -5.70 -2.93
CA ILE A 138 16.41 -4.44 -2.60
C ILE A 138 17.41 -3.43 -2.02
N ILE A 139 18.23 -3.84 -1.04
CA ILE A 139 19.24 -2.96 -0.42
C ILE A 139 20.26 -2.47 -1.45
N LYS A 140 20.76 -3.35 -2.32
CA LYS A 140 21.68 -2.97 -3.40
C LYS A 140 21.04 -1.96 -4.36
N ALA A 141 19.77 -2.16 -4.73
CA ALA A 141 19.06 -1.26 -5.63
C ALA A 141 18.77 0.11 -4.98
N ILE A 142 18.45 0.17 -3.67
CA ILE A 142 18.32 1.44 -2.94
C ILE A 142 19.65 2.18 -2.92
N ASN A 143 20.75 1.51 -2.56
CA ASN A 143 22.07 2.13 -2.56
C ASN A 143 22.47 2.61 -3.96
N LYS A 144 22.15 1.83 -5.00
CA LYS A 144 22.43 2.25 -6.37
C LYS A 144 21.59 3.45 -6.81
N SER A 145 20.35 3.54 -6.34
CA SER A 145 19.50 4.72 -6.56
C SER A 145 20.10 5.98 -5.95
N ILE A 146 20.75 5.86 -4.77
CA ILE A 146 21.49 6.97 -4.15
C ILE A 146 22.71 7.35 -4.98
N GLU A 147 23.49 6.38 -5.44
CA GLU A 147 24.68 6.63 -6.28
C GLU A 147 24.33 7.32 -7.60
N ASP A 148 23.21 6.94 -8.21
CA ASP A 148 22.73 7.47 -9.48
C ASP A 148 21.87 8.74 -9.29
N ASP A 149 21.85 9.28 -8.06
CA ASP A 149 21.27 10.57 -7.70
C ASP A 149 19.77 10.65 -8.05
N ALA A 150 19.01 9.60 -7.72
CA ALA A 150 17.56 9.63 -7.90
C ALA A 150 16.91 10.64 -6.95
N ASP A 151 15.92 11.39 -7.42
CA ASP A 151 15.12 12.28 -6.56
C ASP A 151 14.08 11.48 -5.77
N ILE A 152 13.59 10.41 -6.39
CA ILE A 152 12.50 9.57 -5.88
C ILE A 152 12.86 8.09 -6.08
N ILE A 153 12.57 7.25 -5.08
CA ILE A 153 12.63 5.79 -5.18
C ILE A 153 11.23 5.22 -5.00
N ASN A 154 10.71 4.56 -6.03
CA ASN A 154 9.49 3.77 -5.99
C ASN A 154 9.85 2.29 -5.77
N ILE A 155 9.39 1.72 -4.66
CA ILE A 155 9.57 0.30 -4.33
C ILE A 155 8.20 -0.39 -4.28
N SER A 156 7.89 -1.13 -5.34
CA SER A 156 6.64 -1.90 -5.46
C SER A 156 6.83 -3.39 -5.09
N LEU A 157 7.89 -3.71 -4.35
CA LEU A 157 8.29 -5.05 -3.91
C LEU A 157 8.75 -4.99 -2.44
N GLY A 158 8.63 -6.09 -1.71
CA GLY A 158 9.01 -6.12 -0.30
C GLY A 158 8.94 -7.51 0.33
N VAL A 159 9.06 -7.52 1.65
CA VAL A 159 8.89 -8.71 2.48
C VAL A 159 7.75 -8.49 3.45
N ASN A 160 6.91 -9.50 3.67
CA ASN A 160 5.75 -9.45 4.59
C ASN A 160 6.12 -9.50 6.09
N LYS A 161 7.33 -9.06 6.44
CA LYS A 161 7.88 -9.07 7.80
C LYS A 161 8.79 -7.86 8.02
N THR A 162 9.12 -7.57 9.27
CA THR A 162 10.13 -6.56 9.60
C THR A 162 11.51 -6.99 9.06
N ASN A 163 12.22 -6.06 8.42
CA ASN A 163 13.61 -6.22 8.02
C ASN A 163 14.41 -4.94 8.24
N SER A 164 15.11 -4.88 9.36
CA SER A 164 15.88 -3.70 9.79
C SER A 164 17.02 -3.30 8.85
N ASN A 165 17.52 -4.20 7.99
CA ASN A 165 18.54 -3.85 7.01
C ASN A 165 17.95 -3.11 5.80
N ILE A 166 16.74 -3.50 5.38
CA ILE A 166 15.99 -2.75 4.37
C ILE A 166 15.64 -1.37 4.92
N ASP A 167 15.10 -1.31 6.14
CA ASP A 167 14.66 -0.05 6.74
C ASP A 167 15.82 0.94 6.92
N LYS A 168 17.02 0.46 7.32
CA LYS A 168 18.24 1.29 7.36
C LYS A 168 18.67 1.82 5.99
N ALA A 169 18.50 1.03 4.92
CA ALA A 169 18.82 1.49 3.57
C ALA A 169 17.85 2.60 3.13
N VAL A 170 16.57 2.46 3.48
CA VAL A 170 15.55 3.51 3.28
C VAL A 170 15.92 4.77 4.07
N ASP A 171 16.27 4.65 5.35
CA ASP A 171 16.68 5.79 6.18
C ASP A 171 17.90 6.51 5.60
N ASN A 172 18.87 5.77 5.05
CA ASN A 172 20.03 6.35 4.38
C ASN A 172 19.63 7.14 3.11
N ALA A 173 18.70 6.62 2.30
CA ALA A 173 18.18 7.35 1.15
C ALA A 173 17.45 8.64 1.58
N LEU A 174 16.60 8.56 2.61
CA LEU A 174 15.89 9.71 3.16
C LEU A 174 16.86 10.78 3.69
N GLN A 175 17.93 10.39 4.39
CA GLN A 175 18.97 11.31 4.87
C GLN A 175 19.74 12.02 3.74
N LYS A 176 19.74 11.44 2.53
CA LYS A 176 20.32 12.06 1.32
C LYS A 176 19.34 12.97 0.59
N GLY A 177 18.13 13.16 1.13
CA GLY A 177 17.08 13.98 0.51
C GLY A 177 16.27 13.27 -0.56
N ILE A 178 16.41 11.95 -0.69
CA ILE A 178 15.67 11.14 -1.66
C ILE A 178 14.36 10.70 -1.04
N ILE A 179 13.25 10.92 -1.75
CA ILE A 179 11.92 10.54 -1.28
C ILE A 179 11.67 9.07 -1.61
N VAL A 180 11.31 8.27 -0.61
CA VAL A 180 11.04 6.84 -0.80
C VAL A 180 9.55 6.55 -0.68
N ILE A 181 8.96 6.03 -1.75
CA ILE A 181 7.57 5.60 -1.84
C ILE A 181 7.54 4.08 -1.90
N THR A 182 6.71 3.47 -1.06
CA THR A 182 6.63 2.01 -0.92
C THR A 182 5.19 1.52 -1.01
N ALA A 183 4.95 0.43 -1.72
CA ALA A 183 3.66 -0.24 -1.69
C ALA A 183 3.40 -0.85 -0.31
N ALA A 184 2.16 -0.79 0.18
CA ALA A 184 1.79 -1.36 1.49
C ALA A 184 1.83 -2.90 1.51
N GLY A 185 1.64 -3.55 0.35
CA GLY A 185 1.53 -5.01 0.21
C GLY A 185 0.10 -5.46 -0.13
N ASN A 186 -0.05 -6.71 -0.54
CA ASN A 186 -1.33 -7.27 -1.03
C ASN A 186 -1.91 -8.39 -0.14
N ASP A 187 -1.49 -8.48 1.13
CA ASP A 187 -1.89 -9.51 2.10
C ASP A 187 -3.13 -9.13 2.95
N GLY A 188 -3.85 -8.06 2.58
CA GLY A 188 -5.11 -7.67 3.23
C GLY A 188 -6.24 -8.68 3.06
N PRO A 189 -7.36 -8.54 3.80
CA PRO A 189 -7.76 -7.43 4.65
C PRO A 189 -7.42 -7.67 6.14
N ILE A 190 -6.62 -8.68 6.44
CA ILE A 190 -6.25 -8.99 7.82
C ILE A 190 -5.36 -7.85 8.35
N PRO A 191 -5.57 -7.37 9.60
CA PRO A 191 -4.69 -6.38 10.20
C PRO A 191 -3.23 -6.86 10.30
N GLN A 192 -2.29 -5.92 10.45
CA GLN A 192 -0.85 -6.17 10.67
C GLN A 192 -0.17 -6.92 9.52
N THR A 193 -0.53 -6.58 8.29
CA THR A 193 -0.04 -7.24 7.07
C THR A 193 1.01 -6.42 6.32
N ILE A 194 1.24 -5.17 6.72
CA ILE A 194 2.30 -4.32 6.16
C ILE A 194 3.67 -4.79 6.67
N GLY A 195 4.58 -5.10 5.74
CA GLY A 195 5.98 -5.47 6.00
C GLY A 195 7.01 -4.45 5.48
N SER A 196 8.31 -4.74 5.59
CA SER A 196 9.37 -3.84 5.11
C SER A 196 9.50 -3.89 3.56
N PRO A 197 9.72 -2.75 2.88
CA PRO A 197 10.03 -1.42 3.42
C PRO A 197 8.80 -0.58 3.85
N GLY A 198 7.58 -1.04 3.61
CA GLY A 198 6.34 -0.32 3.92
C GLY A 198 6.14 0.01 5.41
N LYS A 199 6.85 -0.68 6.31
CA LYS A 199 6.86 -0.34 7.75
C LYS A 199 7.69 0.88 8.10
N ASN A 200 8.73 1.21 7.32
CA ASN A 200 9.67 2.28 7.65
C ASN A 200 8.93 3.60 7.97
N PRO A 201 9.14 4.24 9.13
CA PRO A 201 8.39 5.44 9.52
C PRO A 201 8.58 6.63 8.56
N GLY A 202 9.77 6.75 7.97
CA GLY A 202 10.14 7.85 7.10
C GLY A 202 9.66 7.71 5.65
N SER A 203 9.46 6.48 5.15
CA SER A 203 8.91 6.25 3.82
C SER A 203 7.45 6.71 3.71
N ILE A 204 6.98 6.90 2.48
CA ILE A 204 5.55 7.09 2.18
C ILE A 204 4.98 5.74 1.73
N THR A 205 4.20 5.11 2.61
CA THR A 205 3.60 3.81 2.37
C THR A 205 2.18 3.96 1.83
N VAL A 206 1.93 3.32 0.69
CA VAL A 206 0.73 3.55 -0.11
C VAL A 206 -0.12 2.29 -0.18
N GLY A 207 -1.31 2.34 0.40
CA GLY A 207 -2.35 1.32 0.21
C GLY A 207 -3.16 1.57 -1.07
N ALA A 208 -4.03 0.62 -1.43
CA ALA A 208 -4.77 0.67 -2.69
C ALA A 208 -6.26 0.93 -2.49
N THR A 209 -6.81 1.84 -3.29
CA THR A 209 -8.25 1.96 -3.55
C THR A 209 -8.57 1.53 -4.98
N TYR A 210 -9.85 1.35 -5.26
CA TYR A 210 -10.33 1.29 -6.64
C TYR A 210 -10.13 2.65 -7.33
N ASN A 211 -9.79 2.64 -8.62
CA ASN A 211 -9.77 3.87 -9.39
C ASN A 211 -11.19 4.32 -9.73
N ASN A 212 -11.33 5.60 -10.09
CA ASN A 212 -12.60 6.16 -10.54
C ASN A 212 -12.93 5.74 -11.98
N LEU A 213 -12.71 4.47 -12.36
CA LEU A 213 -13.22 3.90 -13.61
C LEU A 213 -14.74 3.78 -13.58
N THR A 214 -15.46 4.83 -13.22
CA THR A 214 -16.88 4.76 -12.86
C THR A 214 -17.22 3.65 -11.82
N SER A 215 -16.30 2.88 -11.21
CA SER A 215 -16.58 1.49 -10.76
C SER A 215 -16.05 1.11 -9.36
N SER A 216 -16.89 1.23 -8.34
CA SER A 216 -17.09 0.10 -7.44
C SER A 216 -18.49 -0.45 -7.71
N LEU A 217 -18.76 -0.89 -8.95
CA LEU A 217 -20.03 -1.57 -9.20
C LEU A 217 -20.11 -2.77 -8.24
N ILE A 218 -21.05 -2.71 -7.31
CA ILE A 218 -21.49 -3.86 -6.52
C ILE A 218 -22.82 -4.31 -7.06
N ALA A 219 -23.09 -5.59 -6.91
CA ALA A 219 -24.38 -6.14 -7.22
C ALA A 219 -24.99 -6.80 -6.00
N THR A 220 -26.30 -6.65 -5.88
CA THR A 220 -27.11 -7.48 -5.00
C THR A 220 -27.96 -8.40 -5.86
N LEU A 221 -27.98 -9.68 -5.51
CA LEU A 221 -28.87 -10.66 -6.11
C LEU A 221 -29.70 -11.30 -5.02
N GLU A 222 -31.02 -11.25 -5.19
CA GLU A 222 -31.98 -11.95 -4.36
C GLU A 222 -32.82 -12.86 -5.26
N VAL A 223 -32.96 -14.15 -4.91
CA VAL A 223 -33.82 -15.12 -5.59
C VAL A 223 -34.75 -15.76 -4.56
N ASN A 224 -36.06 -15.61 -4.73
CA ASN A 224 -37.10 -16.05 -3.77
C ASN A 224 -36.76 -15.67 -2.31
N GLU A 225 -36.43 -14.40 -2.06
CA GLU A 225 -36.12 -13.86 -0.72
C GLU A 225 -34.80 -14.37 -0.10
N LYS A 226 -34.00 -15.13 -0.86
CA LYS A 226 -32.64 -15.53 -0.47
C LYS A 226 -31.60 -14.71 -1.22
N SER A 227 -30.66 -14.11 -0.49
CA SER A 227 -29.53 -13.36 -1.05
C SER A 227 -28.40 -14.28 -1.51
N TYR A 228 -27.73 -13.89 -2.59
CA TYR A 228 -26.60 -14.59 -3.21
C TYR A 228 -25.43 -13.64 -3.42
N THR A 229 -24.21 -14.18 -3.39
CA THR A 229 -23.00 -13.38 -3.55
C THR A 229 -22.66 -13.25 -5.03
N VAL A 230 -22.75 -12.04 -5.57
CA VAL A 230 -22.48 -11.77 -6.99
C VAL A 230 -21.46 -10.66 -7.16
N ILE A 231 -20.68 -10.73 -8.24
CA ILE A 231 -19.71 -9.69 -8.60
C ILE A 231 -20.04 -9.14 -9.99
N PRO A 232 -20.23 -7.83 -10.17
CA PRO A 232 -20.35 -7.24 -11.50
C PRO A 232 -19.14 -7.52 -12.37
N MET A 233 -19.38 -7.96 -13.61
CA MET A 233 -18.30 -8.13 -14.58
C MET A 233 -17.77 -6.77 -15.04
N THR A 234 -16.48 -6.69 -15.35
CA THR A 234 -15.87 -5.49 -15.92
C THR A 234 -16.56 -5.14 -17.24
N GLY A 235 -17.01 -3.89 -17.37
CA GLY A 235 -17.80 -3.40 -18.50
C GLY A 235 -19.32 -3.48 -18.29
N SER A 236 -19.80 -4.11 -17.22
CA SER A 236 -21.23 -4.10 -16.86
C SER A 236 -21.70 -2.68 -16.56
N ALA A 237 -22.93 -2.35 -16.94
CA ALA A 237 -23.52 -1.04 -16.66
C ALA A 237 -24.21 -0.99 -15.29
N LYS A 238 -24.20 0.18 -14.64
CA LYS A 238 -25.07 0.41 -13.47
C LYS A 238 -26.54 0.41 -13.86
N LEU A 239 -27.38 0.15 -12.87
CA LEU A 239 -28.82 0.22 -12.93
C LEU A 239 -29.29 1.37 -12.05
N ASP A 240 -30.17 2.21 -12.61
CA ASP A 240 -30.83 3.26 -11.82
C ASP A 240 -31.83 2.64 -10.83
N GLU A 241 -32.51 1.56 -11.22
CA GLU A 241 -33.44 0.79 -10.39
C GLU A 241 -33.15 -0.71 -10.51
N PRO A 242 -33.43 -1.52 -9.46
CA PRO A 242 -33.28 -2.97 -9.54
C PRO A 242 -34.11 -3.59 -10.67
N ILE A 243 -33.51 -4.54 -11.40
CA ILE A 243 -34.24 -5.37 -12.34
C ILE A 243 -34.96 -6.46 -11.55
N ILE A 244 -36.29 -6.45 -11.62
CA ILE A 244 -37.13 -7.51 -11.08
C ILE A 244 -37.62 -8.38 -12.24
N GLY A 245 -37.29 -9.65 -12.21
CA GLY A 245 -37.62 -10.58 -13.28
C GLY A 245 -37.63 -12.03 -12.80
N LYS A 246 -37.90 -12.94 -13.72
CA LYS A 246 -37.74 -14.38 -13.46
C LYS A 246 -36.35 -14.84 -13.88
N ILE A 247 -35.79 -15.78 -13.12
CA ILE A 247 -34.59 -16.51 -13.54
C ILE A 247 -34.98 -17.52 -14.62
N VAL A 248 -34.27 -17.51 -15.74
CA VAL A 248 -34.43 -18.50 -16.81
C VAL A 248 -33.06 -19.08 -17.15
N PHE A 249 -32.97 -20.41 -17.25
CA PHE A 249 -31.72 -21.09 -17.57
C PHE A 249 -31.40 -21.00 -19.06
N GLY A 250 -30.26 -20.41 -19.39
CA GLY A 250 -29.82 -20.13 -20.77
C GLY A 250 -28.74 -21.07 -21.31
N GLY A 251 -28.44 -22.19 -20.62
CA GLY A 251 -27.36 -23.09 -21.04
C GLY A 251 -26.00 -22.41 -20.97
N TYR A 252 -25.23 -22.48 -22.05
CA TYR A 252 -23.97 -21.75 -22.19
C TYR A 252 -24.15 -20.37 -22.81
N GLY A 253 -25.38 -19.87 -23.00
CA GLY A 253 -25.63 -18.57 -23.61
C GLY A 253 -25.35 -18.55 -25.12
N LYS A 254 -25.43 -19.70 -25.79
CA LYS A 254 -25.35 -19.79 -27.25
C LYS A 254 -26.67 -19.38 -27.89
N GLU A 255 -26.61 -18.72 -29.04
CA GLU A 255 -27.81 -18.27 -29.76
C GLU A 255 -28.82 -19.39 -30.02
N ALA A 256 -28.35 -20.59 -30.38
CA ALA A 256 -29.20 -21.76 -30.64
C ALA A 256 -29.91 -22.31 -29.39
N GLU A 257 -29.33 -22.12 -28.20
CA GLU A 257 -29.95 -22.48 -26.92
C GLU A 257 -31.00 -21.43 -26.52
N LEU A 258 -30.64 -20.16 -26.64
CA LEU A 258 -31.50 -19.05 -26.27
C LEU A 258 -32.75 -18.93 -27.15
N LYS A 259 -32.68 -19.36 -28.42
CA LYS A 259 -33.85 -19.48 -29.31
C LYS A 259 -34.91 -20.48 -28.85
N LYS A 260 -34.57 -21.40 -27.93
CA LYS A 260 -35.47 -22.45 -27.43
C LYS A 260 -36.20 -22.06 -26.14
N ILE A 261 -35.87 -20.89 -25.57
CA ILE A 261 -36.43 -20.41 -24.31
C ILE A 261 -37.10 -19.05 -24.49
N ASN A 262 -37.94 -18.65 -23.55
CA ASN A 262 -38.46 -17.29 -23.49
C ASN A 262 -37.59 -16.45 -22.56
N ALA A 263 -36.65 -15.69 -23.13
CA ALA A 263 -35.74 -14.82 -22.40
C ALA A 263 -36.28 -13.38 -22.22
N THR A 264 -37.42 -13.04 -22.84
CA THR A 264 -38.00 -11.69 -22.77
C THR A 264 -38.27 -11.28 -21.33
N ASP A 265 -37.70 -10.14 -20.93
CA ASP A 265 -37.79 -9.57 -19.58
C ASP A 265 -37.26 -10.46 -18.44
N ALA A 266 -36.46 -11.48 -18.78
CA ALA A 266 -35.87 -12.41 -17.82
C ALA A 266 -34.47 -11.98 -17.35
N ILE A 267 -34.05 -12.53 -16.20
CA ILE A 267 -32.65 -12.56 -15.76
C ILE A 267 -32.11 -13.94 -16.16
N LEU A 268 -31.18 -13.99 -17.12
CA LEU A 268 -30.66 -15.26 -17.62
C LEU A 268 -29.56 -15.81 -16.73
N LEU A 269 -29.67 -17.08 -16.33
CA LEU A 269 -28.60 -17.82 -15.67
C LEU A 269 -27.88 -18.68 -16.71
N VAL A 270 -26.58 -18.43 -16.94
CA VAL A 270 -25.75 -19.15 -17.92
C VAL A 270 -24.51 -19.74 -17.28
N GLU A 271 -24.00 -20.83 -17.84
CA GLU A 271 -22.76 -21.47 -17.40
C GLU A 271 -21.54 -20.86 -18.09
N ARG A 272 -20.45 -20.69 -17.31
CA ARG A 272 -19.13 -20.34 -17.84
C ARG A 272 -18.60 -21.47 -18.73
N GLY A 273 -17.93 -21.11 -19.83
CA GLY A 273 -17.34 -22.07 -20.76
C GLY A 273 -18.27 -22.46 -21.92
N SER A 274 -18.06 -23.64 -22.49
CA SER A 274 -18.83 -24.18 -23.62
C SER A 274 -19.01 -25.70 -23.48
N ASP A 275 -20.03 -26.26 -24.12
CA ASP A 275 -20.24 -27.70 -24.31
C ASP A 275 -19.43 -28.30 -25.48
N VAL A 276 -18.76 -27.48 -26.28
CA VAL A 276 -17.92 -27.95 -27.40
C VAL A 276 -16.46 -27.91 -26.98
N GLU A 277 -15.80 -29.07 -27.05
CA GLU A 277 -14.39 -29.21 -26.71
C GLU A 277 -13.51 -28.28 -27.56
N GLY A 278 -12.67 -27.48 -26.90
CA GLY A 278 -11.78 -26.52 -27.55
C GLY A 278 -12.44 -25.22 -28.02
N GLU A 279 -13.76 -25.05 -27.88
CA GLU A 279 -14.42 -23.79 -28.24
C GLU A 279 -14.24 -22.73 -27.16
N MET A 280 -13.71 -21.57 -27.56
CA MET A 280 -13.62 -20.39 -26.70
C MET A 280 -14.83 -19.48 -26.91
N LEU A 281 -15.78 -19.53 -25.97
CA LEU A 281 -16.98 -18.70 -25.99
C LEU A 281 -16.85 -17.53 -25.00
N TYR A 282 -16.60 -16.33 -25.54
CA TYR A 282 -16.41 -15.11 -24.74
C TYR A 282 -17.68 -14.65 -24.02
N PHE A 283 -17.51 -13.98 -22.87
CA PHE A 283 -18.63 -13.41 -22.11
C PHE A 283 -19.38 -12.32 -22.89
N SER A 284 -18.66 -11.52 -23.69
CA SER A 284 -19.23 -10.53 -24.61
C SER A 284 -20.22 -11.15 -25.61
N ILE A 285 -19.89 -12.34 -26.15
CA ILE A 285 -20.77 -13.09 -27.06
C ILE A 285 -22.01 -13.60 -26.32
N LYS A 286 -21.84 -14.15 -25.12
CA LYS A 286 -22.96 -14.62 -24.29
C LYS A 286 -23.90 -13.47 -23.96
N GLU A 287 -23.36 -12.32 -23.57
CA GLU A 287 -24.12 -11.11 -23.24
C GLU A 287 -24.88 -10.57 -24.45
N LYS A 288 -24.23 -10.46 -25.62
CA LYS A 288 -24.87 -10.07 -26.88
C LYS A 288 -26.02 -11.01 -27.26
N ASN A 289 -25.82 -12.32 -27.13
CA ASN A 289 -26.85 -13.32 -27.42
C ASN A 289 -28.03 -13.21 -26.44
N ALA A 290 -27.74 -13.01 -25.15
CA ALA A 290 -28.74 -12.81 -24.11
C ALA A 290 -29.58 -11.55 -24.35
N ALA A 291 -28.93 -10.42 -24.65
CA ALA A 291 -29.59 -9.16 -24.96
C ALA A 291 -30.46 -9.26 -26.22
N ASN A 292 -29.94 -9.88 -27.30
CA ASN A 292 -30.69 -10.14 -28.53
C ASN A 292 -31.92 -11.04 -28.32
N ALA A 293 -31.86 -11.96 -27.35
CA ALA A 293 -32.98 -12.82 -26.97
C ALA A 293 -34.02 -12.10 -26.09
N GLY A 294 -33.78 -10.83 -25.70
CA GLY A 294 -34.69 -10.00 -24.92
C GLY A 294 -34.49 -10.06 -23.41
N ALA A 295 -33.38 -10.65 -22.94
CA ALA A 295 -33.05 -10.66 -21.51
C ALA A 295 -32.81 -9.23 -20.99
N LYS A 296 -33.06 -9.02 -19.71
CA LYS A 296 -32.80 -7.74 -19.02
C LYS A 296 -31.49 -7.75 -18.24
N ALA A 297 -31.01 -8.93 -17.84
CA ALA A 297 -29.72 -9.11 -17.17
C ALA A 297 -29.20 -10.55 -17.38
N MET A 298 -27.92 -10.76 -17.08
CA MET A 298 -27.29 -12.08 -17.15
C MET A 298 -26.45 -12.37 -15.90
N ILE A 299 -26.58 -13.58 -15.37
CA ILE A 299 -25.78 -14.15 -14.29
C ILE A 299 -24.96 -15.29 -14.88
N VAL A 300 -23.65 -15.26 -14.70
CA VAL A 300 -22.74 -16.32 -15.16
C VAL A 300 -22.21 -17.09 -13.97
N TYR A 301 -22.62 -18.36 -13.82
CA TYR A 301 -22.05 -19.21 -12.78
C TYR A 301 -20.81 -19.94 -13.26
N ASN A 302 -19.85 -20.09 -12.34
CA ASN A 302 -18.58 -20.72 -12.65
C ASN A 302 -18.74 -22.21 -12.98
N ASN A 303 -17.93 -22.71 -13.91
CA ASN A 303 -17.83 -24.14 -14.21
C ASN A 303 -16.75 -24.84 -13.36
N GLN A 304 -16.12 -24.12 -12.42
CA GLN A 304 -15.19 -24.64 -11.42
C GLN A 304 -15.56 -24.09 -10.04
N PRO A 305 -15.14 -24.73 -8.93
CA PRO A 305 -15.35 -24.19 -7.60
C PRO A 305 -14.78 -22.76 -7.44
N GLY A 306 -15.48 -21.90 -6.68
CA GLY A 306 -15.08 -20.52 -6.39
C GLY A 306 -15.75 -19.47 -7.29
N ILE A 307 -15.71 -18.21 -6.83
CA ILE A 307 -16.13 -17.04 -7.60
C ILE A 307 -15.03 -16.70 -8.62
N PHE A 308 -15.39 -16.07 -9.72
CA PHE A 308 -14.43 -15.57 -10.72
C PHE A 308 -14.75 -14.12 -11.12
N LEU A 309 -13.73 -13.38 -11.53
CA LEU A 309 -13.87 -12.04 -12.12
C LEU A 309 -13.97 -12.19 -13.64
N GLY A 310 -15.08 -11.73 -14.24
CA GLY A 310 -15.30 -11.78 -15.68
C GLY A 310 -15.17 -10.40 -16.32
N GLN A 311 -14.71 -10.36 -17.58
CA GLN A 311 -14.60 -9.13 -18.38
C GLN A 311 -15.45 -9.24 -19.65
N LEU A 312 -16.28 -8.23 -19.92
CA LEU A 312 -17.05 -8.11 -21.17
C LEU A 312 -16.24 -7.39 -22.26
N ILE A 313 -15.32 -6.51 -21.86
CA ILE A 313 -14.47 -5.74 -22.78
C ILE A 313 -13.10 -6.40 -22.75
N HIS A 314 -12.63 -6.89 -23.90
CA HIS A 314 -11.36 -7.60 -24.07
C HIS A 314 -10.80 -7.40 -25.48
N GLU A 315 -9.56 -7.80 -25.74
CA GLU A 315 -8.82 -7.53 -26.99
C GLU A 315 -9.43 -8.18 -28.26
N PHE A 316 -10.32 -9.17 -28.10
CA PHE A 316 -10.94 -9.93 -29.19
C PHE A 316 -12.42 -9.55 -29.44
N ILE A 317 -12.90 -8.42 -28.89
CA ILE A 317 -14.29 -7.97 -29.10
C ILE A 317 -14.51 -7.40 -30.51
N GLU A 318 -15.76 -7.41 -30.97
CA GLU A 318 -16.15 -6.70 -32.20
C GLU A 318 -15.98 -5.18 -32.02
N PRO A 319 -15.52 -4.42 -33.04
CA PRO A 319 -15.20 -2.98 -32.92
C PRO A 319 -16.31 -2.08 -32.36
N ASN A 320 -17.57 -2.48 -32.52
CA ASN A 320 -18.75 -1.70 -32.09
C ASN A 320 -19.48 -2.34 -30.90
N TYR A 321 -18.89 -3.34 -30.24
CA TYR A 321 -19.51 -3.98 -29.10
C TYR A 321 -19.63 -3.00 -27.92
N LYS A 322 -20.83 -2.88 -27.39
CA LYS A 322 -21.12 -2.20 -26.13
C LYS A 322 -22.07 -3.09 -25.34
N PRO A 323 -21.77 -3.40 -24.06
CA PRO A 323 -22.68 -4.13 -23.18
C PRO A 323 -24.06 -3.47 -23.18
N GLN A 324 -25.10 -4.28 -23.41
CA GLN A 324 -26.50 -3.86 -23.53
C GLN A 324 -27.29 -4.17 -22.26
N ILE A 325 -26.86 -5.18 -21.51
CA ILE A 325 -27.47 -5.60 -20.24
C ILE A 325 -26.40 -5.77 -19.15
N PRO A 326 -26.75 -5.55 -17.87
CA PRO A 326 -25.83 -5.83 -16.76
C PRO A 326 -25.51 -7.32 -16.66
N VAL A 327 -24.24 -7.61 -16.37
CA VAL A 327 -23.73 -8.97 -16.19
C VAL A 327 -23.01 -9.10 -14.85
N VAL A 328 -23.33 -10.17 -14.12
CA VAL A 328 -22.66 -10.52 -12.86
C VAL A 328 -22.16 -11.96 -12.88
N SER A 329 -21.10 -12.24 -12.12
CA SER A 329 -20.60 -13.60 -11.88
C SER A 329 -21.03 -14.12 -10.51
N ILE A 330 -21.14 -15.45 -10.40
CA ILE A 330 -21.45 -16.17 -9.16
C ILE A 330 -20.63 -17.46 -9.08
N ASP A 331 -20.40 -17.97 -7.87
CA ASP A 331 -19.72 -19.26 -7.71
C ASP A 331 -20.55 -20.44 -8.24
N ARG A 332 -19.87 -21.57 -8.47
CA ARG A 332 -20.49 -22.78 -9.02
C ARG A 332 -21.60 -23.36 -8.13
N LYS A 333 -21.39 -23.43 -6.81
CA LYS A 333 -22.33 -24.03 -5.86
C LYS A 333 -23.61 -23.21 -5.79
N GLU A 334 -23.49 -21.89 -5.64
CA GLU A 334 -24.65 -20.99 -5.61
C GLU A 334 -25.37 -20.94 -6.96
N GLY A 335 -24.64 -20.94 -8.08
CA GLY A 335 -25.25 -21.01 -9.40
C GLY A 335 -26.02 -22.31 -9.66
N LEU A 336 -25.49 -23.46 -9.22
CA LEU A 336 -26.20 -24.73 -9.29
C LEU A 336 -27.42 -24.77 -8.37
N GLU A 337 -27.34 -24.15 -7.19
CA GLU A 337 -28.48 -24.00 -6.29
C GLU A 337 -29.62 -23.22 -6.97
N ILE A 338 -29.32 -22.04 -7.55
CA ILE A 338 -30.32 -21.25 -8.29
C ILE A 338 -30.90 -22.05 -9.46
N LYS A 339 -30.07 -22.84 -10.16
CA LYS A 339 -30.51 -23.70 -11.26
C LYS A 339 -31.50 -24.78 -10.81
N GLU A 340 -31.29 -25.37 -9.63
CA GLU A 340 -32.19 -26.40 -9.06
C GLU A 340 -33.55 -25.82 -8.64
N LEU A 341 -33.61 -24.53 -8.26
CA LEU A 341 -34.87 -23.84 -7.95
C LEU A 341 -35.79 -23.69 -9.16
N GLY A 342 -35.25 -23.75 -10.38
CA GLY A 342 -36.02 -23.53 -11.62
C GLY A 342 -36.48 -22.08 -11.80
N GLU A 343 -37.60 -21.87 -12.51
CA GLU A 343 -38.14 -20.51 -12.71
C GLU A 343 -38.50 -19.89 -11.35
N SER A 344 -37.76 -18.85 -10.96
CA SER A 344 -37.85 -18.20 -9.66
C SER A 344 -37.86 -16.69 -9.82
N LYS A 345 -38.53 -15.98 -8.92
CA LYS A 345 -38.52 -14.51 -8.92
C LYS A 345 -37.16 -14.04 -8.39
N ALA A 346 -36.55 -13.07 -9.06
CA ALA A 346 -35.29 -12.49 -8.66
C ALA A 346 -35.30 -10.96 -8.78
N SER A 347 -34.47 -10.36 -7.94
CA SER A 347 -34.13 -8.94 -7.97
C SER A 347 -32.62 -8.82 -8.11
N LEU A 348 -32.16 -8.14 -9.16
CA LEU A 348 -30.76 -7.81 -9.39
C LEU A 348 -30.59 -6.30 -9.42
N HIS A 349 -29.74 -5.76 -8.55
CA HIS A 349 -29.33 -4.37 -8.63
C HIS A 349 -27.83 -4.30 -8.84
N VAL A 350 -27.37 -3.37 -9.68
CA VAL A 350 -25.96 -3.15 -9.99
C VAL A 350 -25.74 -1.65 -9.84
N PHE A 351 -24.97 -1.23 -8.85
CA PHE A 351 -24.85 0.19 -8.52
C PHE A 351 -23.45 0.53 -8.05
N TYR A 352 -23.11 1.82 -8.09
CA TYR A 352 -21.82 2.28 -7.63
C TYR A 352 -21.77 2.27 -6.10
N ASN A 353 -20.81 1.53 -5.58
CA ASN A 353 -20.25 1.64 -4.24
C ASN A 353 -19.14 2.73 -4.33
N PRO A 354 -19.04 3.66 -3.37
CA PRO A 354 -18.07 4.76 -3.43
C PRO A 354 -16.62 4.27 -3.32
N ASP A 355 -15.70 5.23 -3.33
CA ASP A 355 -14.26 5.03 -3.13
C ASP A 355 -13.97 4.09 -1.97
N PHE A 356 -13.54 2.87 -2.29
CA PHE A 356 -13.41 1.78 -1.34
C PHE A 356 -11.96 1.28 -1.30
N VAL A 357 -11.49 0.93 -0.11
CA VAL A 357 -10.17 0.31 0.06
C VAL A 357 -10.18 -1.07 -0.58
N ALA A 358 -9.23 -1.34 -1.46
CA ALA A 358 -9.13 -2.64 -2.11
C ALA A 358 -8.97 -3.74 -1.05
N HIS A 359 -9.72 -4.83 -1.19
CA HIS A 359 -9.72 -5.92 -0.19
C HIS A 359 -8.32 -6.50 0.06
N PHE A 360 -7.50 -6.58 -0.99
CA PHE A 360 -6.12 -7.05 -0.89
C PHE A 360 -5.16 -6.04 -0.23
N SER A 361 -5.51 -4.75 -0.11
CA SER A 361 -4.59 -3.74 0.42
C SER A 361 -4.19 -4.10 1.85
N SER A 362 -2.89 -4.26 2.08
CA SER A 362 -2.35 -4.56 3.41
C SER A 362 -2.64 -3.42 4.39
N ARG A 363 -2.80 -3.80 5.65
CA ARG A 363 -3.32 -2.94 6.72
C ARG A 363 -2.36 -2.90 7.90
N GLY A 364 -2.35 -1.78 8.59
CA GLY A 364 -1.74 -1.64 9.90
C GLY A 364 -2.53 -2.38 11.00
N PRO A 365 -2.24 -2.09 12.27
CA PRO A 365 -1.12 -1.27 12.73
C PRO A 365 0.23 -1.99 12.54
N VAL A 366 1.29 -1.23 12.30
CA VAL A 366 2.67 -1.75 12.24
C VAL A 366 3.43 -1.53 13.56
N SER A 367 3.03 -0.50 14.30
CA SER A 367 3.58 -0.02 15.56
C SER A 367 2.48 0.75 16.30
N PRO A 368 2.46 0.76 17.64
CA PRO A 368 1.57 1.64 18.38
C PRO A 368 2.07 3.09 18.40
N PHE A 369 3.26 3.40 17.91
CA PHE A 369 3.87 4.75 18.00
C PHE A 369 3.76 5.57 16.72
N TYR A 370 3.35 4.95 15.60
CA TYR A 370 3.15 5.63 14.33
C TYR A 370 2.16 4.85 13.46
N ILE A 371 1.60 5.52 12.45
CA ILE A 371 0.48 5.03 11.64
C ILE A 371 0.98 4.58 10.26
N LYS A 372 0.53 3.42 9.80
CA LYS A 372 0.70 2.94 8.41
C LYS A 372 -0.59 2.23 7.93
N PRO A 373 -0.94 2.27 6.62
CA PRO A 373 -0.23 3.01 5.57
C PRO A 373 -0.29 4.53 5.82
N ASP A 374 0.51 5.33 5.11
CA ASP A 374 0.46 6.79 5.26
C ASP A 374 -0.77 7.37 4.54
N LEU A 375 -1.07 6.83 3.36
CA LEU A 375 -2.23 7.20 2.56
C LEU A 375 -2.58 6.06 1.59
N VAL A 376 -3.69 6.21 0.87
CA VAL A 376 -4.09 5.29 -0.20
C VAL A 376 -4.18 6.00 -1.54
N ALA A 377 -4.00 5.26 -2.62
CA ALA A 377 -4.14 5.78 -3.98
C ALA A 377 -4.77 4.73 -4.89
N PRO A 378 -5.25 5.11 -6.09
CA PRO A 378 -5.79 4.16 -7.06
C PRO A 378 -4.78 3.04 -7.36
N GLY A 379 -5.13 1.81 -7.03
CA GLY A 379 -4.29 0.63 -7.25
C GLY A 379 -5.02 -0.57 -7.81
N ALA A 380 -6.35 -0.56 -7.89
CA ALA A 380 -7.12 -1.62 -8.53
C ALA A 380 -7.63 -1.19 -9.92
N TYR A 381 -7.59 -2.14 -10.87
CA TYR A 381 -7.99 -1.97 -12.28
C TYR A 381 -7.30 -0.78 -12.97
N ILE A 382 -6.02 -0.60 -12.70
CA ILE A 382 -5.21 0.43 -13.34
C ILE A 382 -4.83 -0.06 -14.74
N ASN A 383 -5.30 0.64 -15.77
CA ASN A 383 -4.76 0.46 -17.11
C ASN A 383 -3.36 1.10 -17.15
N THR A 384 -2.37 0.42 -17.73
CA THR A 384 -0.99 0.91 -17.85
C THR A 384 -0.24 0.13 -18.94
N THR A 385 1.01 0.52 -19.21
CA THR A 385 1.89 -0.10 -20.20
C THR A 385 2.21 -1.56 -19.86
N GLN A 386 2.31 -2.41 -20.88
CA GLN A 386 2.72 -3.81 -20.81
C GLN A 386 3.89 -4.03 -21.78
N THR A 387 4.72 -5.05 -21.54
CA THR A 387 5.82 -5.42 -22.46
C THR A 387 5.38 -5.55 -23.92
N ASN A 388 6.32 -5.32 -24.84
CA ASN A 388 6.13 -5.39 -26.30
C ASN A 388 5.16 -4.33 -26.85
N GLY A 389 5.10 -3.15 -26.23
CA GLY A 389 4.25 -2.05 -26.67
C GLY A 389 2.76 -2.24 -26.35
N GLY A 390 2.42 -3.21 -25.48
CA GLY A 390 1.06 -3.52 -25.11
C GLY A 390 0.52 -2.65 -23.98
N TYR A 391 -0.74 -2.85 -23.63
CA TYR A 391 -1.40 -2.20 -22.51
C TYR A 391 -2.25 -3.23 -21.75
N ASN A 392 -2.35 -3.11 -20.43
CA ASN A 392 -3.12 -4.06 -19.63
C ASN A 392 -3.73 -3.42 -18.37
N PHE A 393 -4.83 -3.99 -17.90
CA PHE A 393 -5.42 -3.69 -16.60
C PHE A 393 -4.78 -4.54 -15.52
N THR A 394 -4.34 -3.90 -14.45
CA THR A 394 -3.64 -4.55 -13.34
C THR A 394 -4.14 -4.03 -11.99
N SER A 395 -3.92 -4.81 -10.93
CA SER A 395 -4.40 -4.52 -9.59
C SER A 395 -3.36 -4.87 -8.53
N GLY A 396 -3.15 -3.98 -7.57
CA GLY A 396 -2.16 -4.13 -6.52
C GLY A 396 -1.76 -2.79 -5.91
N THR A 397 -1.28 -2.82 -4.66
CA THR A 397 -0.61 -1.66 -4.05
C THR A 397 0.63 -1.22 -4.83
N SER A 398 1.22 -2.15 -5.59
CA SER A 398 2.28 -1.92 -6.59
C SER A 398 1.93 -0.84 -7.61
N PHE A 399 0.64 -0.61 -7.89
CA PHE A 399 0.17 0.41 -8.84
C PHE A 399 -0.41 1.64 -8.14
N ALA A 400 -0.65 1.58 -6.82
CA ALA A 400 -0.98 2.75 -6.01
C ALA A 400 0.27 3.59 -5.69
N ALA A 401 1.37 2.94 -5.29
CA ALA A 401 2.67 3.58 -5.05
C ALA A 401 3.13 4.49 -6.21
N PRO A 402 3.14 4.06 -7.49
CA PRO A 402 3.56 4.92 -8.59
C PRO A 402 2.67 6.14 -8.84
N HIS A 403 1.39 6.12 -8.47
CA HIS A 403 0.55 7.34 -8.51
C HIS A 403 1.10 8.40 -7.55
N VAL A 404 1.53 8.00 -6.36
CA VAL A 404 2.17 8.88 -5.38
C VAL A 404 3.56 9.30 -5.87
N SER A 405 4.37 8.39 -6.42
CA SER A 405 5.69 8.71 -6.96
C SER A 405 5.64 9.79 -8.05
N GLY A 406 4.72 9.68 -9.00
CA GLY A 406 4.53 10.73 -10.01
C GLY A 406 3.96 12.03 -9.42
N SER A 407 3.13 11.94 -8.37
CA SER A 407 2.61 13.13 -7.67
C SER A 407 3.71 13.90 -6.94
N VAL A 408 4.62 13.17 -6.28
CA VAL A 408 5.83 13.73 -5.67
C VAL A 408 6.70 14.40 -6.72
N ALA A 409 6.86 13.80 -7.90
CA ALA A 409 7.64 14.41 -8.98
C ALA A 409 7.10 15.79 -9.40
N LEU A 410 5.78 15.91 -9.55
CA LEU A 410 5.13 17.18 -9.86
C LEU A 410 5.26 18.21 -8.73
N LEU A 411 5.21 17.77 -7.46
CA LEU A 411 5.43 18.65 -6.31
C LEU A 411 6.89 19.10 -6.22
N LEU A 412 7.86 18.23 -6.49
CA LEU A 412 9.30 18.57 -6.51
C LEU A 412 9.65 19.49 -7.68
N GLU A 413 9.01 19.33 -8.84
CA GLU A 413 9.17 20.27 -9.95
C GLU A 413 8.71 21.69 -9.55
N LYS A 414 7.59 21.80 -8.83
CA LYS A 414 7.10 23.08 -8.29
C LYS A 414 7.95 23.61 -7.15
N TYR A 415 8.43 22.73 -6.28
CA TYR A 415 9.16 23.08 -5.07
C TYR A 415 10.45 22.25 -4.91
N PRO A 416 11.52 22.59 -5.66
CA PRO A 416 12.72 21.74 -5.76
C PRO A 416 13.52 21.57 -4.46
N THR A 417 13.24 22.37 -3.43
CA THR A 417 13.95 22.34 -2.15
C THR A 417 13.09 21.80 -1.01
N MET A 418 11.91 21.25 -1.29
CA MET A 418 11.07 20.63 -0.25
C MET A 418 11.76 19.40 0.32
N THR A 419 11.63 19.23 1.63
CA THR A 419 12.16 18.06 2.33
C THR A 419 11.17 16.88 2.28
N ASN A 420 11.65 15.69 2.64
CA ASN A 420 10.81 14.49 2.73
C ASN A 420 9.59 14.70 3.63
N ASP A 421 9.78 15.32 4.80
CA ASP A 421 8.70 15.57 5.76
C ASP A 421 7.69 16.60 5.23
N GLU A 422 8.15 17.58 4.47
CA GLU A 422 7.28 18.61 3.87
C GLU A 422 6.42 18.03 2.75
N ILE A 423 6.99 17.21 1.86
CA ILE A 423 6.23 16.49 0.82
C ILE A 423 5.24 15.52 1.44
N LYS A 424 5.70 14.71 2.41
CA LYS A 424 4.84 13.78 3.15
C LYS A 424 3.70 14.54 3.83
N SER A 425 3.97 15.71 4.38
CA SER A 425 2.95 16.55 4.99
C SER A 425 1.89 17.04 4.01
N LEU A 426 2.30 17.57 2.85
CA LEU A 426 1.35 18.01 1.84
C LEU A 426 0.44 16.86 1.43
N LEU A 427 1.00 15.72 1.04
CA LEU A 427 0.23 14.58 0.56
C LEU A 427 -0.75 14.04 1.62
N MET A 428 -0.29 13.94 2.87
CA MET A 428 -1.09 13.37 3.95
C MET A 428 -2.14 14.33 4.49
N THR A 429 -1.86 15.62 4.59
CA THR A 429 -2.80 16.57 5.19
C THR A 429 -3.86 17.06 4.21
N THR A 430 -3.63 16.90 2.90
CA THR A 430 -4.61 17.25 1.86
C THR A 430 -5.36 16.05 1.29
N SER A 431 -5.18 14.85 1.84
CA SER A 431 -5.91 13.66 1.39
C SER A 431 -7.43 13.77 1.58
N GLU A 432 -8.16 12.98 0.80
CA GLU A 432 -9.61 12.84 0.87
C GLU A 432 -10.00 11.63 1.70
N ARG A 433 -11.14 11.74 2.39
CA ARG A 433 -11.66 10.62 3.18
C ARG A 433 -12.12 9.48 2.27
N VAL A 434 -12.07 8.26 2.82
CA VAL A 434 -12.49 7.02 2.16
C VAL A 434 -13.48 6.34 3.09
N SER A 435 -14.62 5.94 2.54
CA SER A 435 -15.73 5.37 3.29
C SER A 435 -16.30 4.17 2.55
N ASP A 436 -16.99 3.29 3.28
CA ASP A 436 -17.75 2.22 2.67
C ASP A 436 -19.04 2.71 1.98
N ALA A 437 -19.80 1.77 1.42
CA ALA A 437 -21.11 2.00 0.79
C ALA A 437 -22.12 2.73 1.68
N TYR A 438 -21.95 2.62 3.00
CA TYR A 438 -22.86 3.13 4.00
C TYR A 438 -22.38 4.47 4.59
N GLY A 439 -21.28 5.01 4.08
CA GLY A 439 -20.67 6.25 4.56
C GLY A 439 -19.83 6.06 5.83
N SER A 440 -19.59 4.82 6.27
CA SER A 440 -18.72 4.55 7.41
C SER A 440 -17.26 4.70 6.99
N GLU A 441 -16.54 5.61 7.63
CA GLU A 441 -15.12 5.85 7.33
C GLU A 441 -14.26 4.65 7.68
N PHE A 442 -13.28 4.37 6.83
CA PHE A 442 -12.26 3.37 7.13
C PHE A 442 -11.31 3.84 8.23
N SER A 443 -10.72 2.88 8.94
CA SER A 443 -9.76 3.18 10.02
C SER A 443 -8.45 3.75 9.47
N LEU A 444 -7.66 4.40 10.33
CA LEU A 444 -6.31 4.85 9.99
C LEU A 444 -5.38 3.68 9.64
N SER A 445 -5.65 2.49 10.19
CA SER A 445 -4.93 1.26 9.86
C SER A 445 -5.24 0.75 8.45
N ASP A 446 -6.38 1.13 7.88
CA ASP A 446 -6.78 0.74 6.53
C ASP A 446 -6.34 1.77 5.48
N THR A 447 -6.41 3.07 5.82
CA THR A 447 -6.29 4.17 4.84
C THR A 447 -5.23 5.21 5.13
N GLY A 448 -4.59 5.18 6.30
CA GLY A 448 -3.74 6.27 6.74
C GLY A 448 -4.53 7.57 6.83
N SER A 449 -4.00 8.64 6.21
CA SER A 449 -4.70 9.91 6.11
C SER A 449 -5.88 9.92 5.13
N GLY A 450 -6.02 8.89 4.29
CA GLY A 450 -7.05 8.80 3.25
C GLY A 450 -6.46 8.77 1.84
N ARG A 451 -7.29 9.01 0.83
CA ARG A 451 -6.91 8.94 -0.57
C ARG A 451 -6.12 10.17 -1.02
N LEU A 452 -5.08 9.94 -1.80
CA LEU A 452 -4.32 10.97 -2.50
C LEU A 452 -5.22 11.98 -3.24
N ASN A 453 -5.01 13.26 -2.96
CA ASN A 453 -5.54 14.38 -3.73
C ASN A 453 -4.40 15.34 -4.06
N LEU A 454 -3.73 15.05 -5.17
CA LEU A 454 -2.64 15.83 -5.74
C LEU A 454 -3.10 17.25 -6.10
N GLY A 455 -4.31 17.44 -6.64
CA GLY A 455 -4.79 18.79 -6.96
C GLY A 455 -4.80 19.70 -5.72
N LYS A 456 -5.36 19.20 -4.61
CA LYS A 456 -5.37 19.91 -3.34
C LYS A 456 -3.97 20.05 -2.70
N ALA A 457 -3.12 19.03 -2.83
CA ALA A 457 -1.72 19.09 -2.38
C ALA A 457 -0.91 20.14 -3.14
N PHE A 458 -1.17 20.28 -4.44
CA PHE A 458 -0.47 21.20 -5.32
C PHE A 458 -0.90 22.66 -5.09
N ASP A 459 -2.18 22.88 -4.77
CA ASP A 459 -2.74 24.19 -4.40
C ASP A 459 -2.48 24.56 -2.93
N ALA A 460 -1.93 23.64 -2.14
CA ALA A 460 -1.65 23.85 -0.73
C ALA A 460 -0.77 25.08 -0.51
N LYS A 461 -1.11 25.82 0.55
CA LYS A 461 -0.41 27.03 1.01
C LYS A 461 0.29 26.85 2.34
N LEU A 462 0.02 25.73 3.01
CA LEU A 462 0.48 25.45 4.36
C LEU A 462 1.04 24.03 4.41
N ILE A 463 2.21 23.90 5.03
CA ILE A 463 2.77 22.63 5.48
C ILE A 463 2.57 22.52 6.98
N ILE A 464 2.09 21.37 7.44
CA ILE A 464 1.82 21.08 8.85
C ILE A 464 2.69 19.89 9.29
N THR A 465 3.63 20.12 10.21
CA THR A 465 4.56 19.09 10.68
C THR A 465 4.47 18.91 12.19
N PRO A 466 4.25 17.68 12.70
CA PRO A 466 4.06 16.43 11.95
C PRO A 466 2.67 16.35 11.28
N PRO A 467 2.52 15.58 10.18
CA PRO A 467 1.27 15.49 9.44
C PRO A 467 0.22 14.54 10.04
N ASN A 468 0.64 13.74 11.02
CA ASN A 468 -0.19 12.95 11.92
C ASN A 468 0.60 12.77 13.22
N PHE A 469 -0.04 12.34 14.30
CA PHE A 469 0.68 11.98 15.52
C PHE A 469 -0.07 10.98 16.39
N VAL A 470 0.70 10.28 17.22
CA VAL A 470 0.16 9.41 18.27
C VAL A 470 0.31 10.07 19.63
N VAL A 471 -0.69 9.91 20.47
CA VAL A 471 -0.71 10.36 21.86
C VAL A 471 -0.92 9.18 22.80
N ASN A 472 -0.06 9.08 23.81
CA ASN A 472 -0.13 8.06 24.85
C ASN A 472 -0.61 8.70 26.16
N LEU A 473 -1.86 8.41 26.52
CA LEU A 473 -2.50 8.81 27.76
C LEU A 473 -2.74 7.58 28.64
N SER A 474 -2.89 7.82 29.95
CA SER A 474 -3.16 6.78 30.92
C SER A 474 -4.07 7.28 32.04
N SER A 475 -4.52 6.37 32.90
CA SER A 475 -5.26 6.73 34.12
C SER A 475 -4.55 7.78 34.99
N ASP A 476 -3.22 7.72 35.06
CA ASP A 476 -2.36 8.68 35.79
C ASP A 476 -2.10 9.97 35.02
N ASN A 477 -2.02 9.89 33.69
CA ASN A 477 -1.76 11.03 32.82
C ASN A 477 -2.83 11.18 31.74
N LYS A 478 -3.86 11.96 32.04
CA LYS A 478 -5.02 12.19 31.16
C LYS A 478 -4.88 13.37 30.21
N MET A 479 -3.68 13.93 30.10
CA MET A 479 -3.41 15.11 29.28
C MET A 479 -2.12 14.93 28.49
N ALA A 480 -2.13 15.39 27.24
CA ALA A 480 -0.94 15.50 26.43
C ALA A 480 -0.99 16.77 25.59
N GLU A 481 0.20 17.22 25.20
CA GLU A 481 0.41 18.41 24.39
C GLU A 481 1.26 18.02 23.18
N LYS A 482 0.89 18.53 22.02
CA LYS A 482 1.63 18.33 20.77
C LYS A 482 1.76 19.66 20.04
N GLU A 483 2.98 19.97 19.62
CA GLU A 483 3.27 21.14 18.80
C GLU A 483 3.25 20.76 17.31
N LEU A 484 2.49 21.50 16.52
CA LEU A 484 2.45 21.41 15.06
C LEU A 484 3.11 22.66 14.48
N LYS A 485 4.18 22.49 13.72
CA LYS A 485 4.86 23.56 12.99
C LYS A 485 4.11 23.85 11.70
N LEU A 486 3.75 25.11 11.52
CA LEU A 486 3.03 25.64 10.37
C LEU A 486 3.98 26.43 9.48
N LYS A 487 4.32 25.92 8.30
CA LYS A 487 5.17 26.61 7.32
C LYS A 487 4.33 27.08 6.15
N LEU A 488 4.26 28.40 5.95
CA LEU A 488 3.60 29.00 4.80
C LEU A 488 4.45 28.79 3.54
N LEU A 489 3.79 28.34 2.47
CA LEU A 489 4.36 28.31 1.12
C LEU A 489 4.10 29.62 0.39
N ASN A 490 2.95 30.25 0.64
CA ASN A 490 2.56 31.54 0.09
C ASN A 490 1.47 32.20 0.96
N GLY A 491 1.38 33.53 0.94
CA GLY A 491 0.36 34.29 1.66
C GLY A 491 0.69 34.58 3.13
N THR A 492 -0.35 34.81 3.94
CA THR A 492 -0.28 35.07 5.38
C THR A 492 -1.02 33.97 6.15
N LEU A 493 -0.73 33.82 7.44
CA LEU A 493 -1.37 32.83 8.32
C LEU A 493 -2.72 33.30 8.87
N ASP A 494 -3.33 34.31 8.23
CA ASP A 494 -4.61 34.86 8.64
C ASP A 494 -5.75 33.85 8.39
N ASN A 495 -6.83 33.94 9.16
CA ASN A 495 -8.03 33.08 9.04
C ASN A 495 -7.76 31.57 9.26
N LEU A 496 -6.80 31.22 10.12
CA LEU A 496 -6.64 29.85 10.59
C LEU A 496 -7.82 29.47 11.49
N ASP A 497 -8.54 28.42 11.13
CA ASP A 497 -9.61 27.85 11.94
C ASP A 497 -9.29 26.38 12.24
N VAL A 498 -9.24 26.05 13.53
CA VAL A 498 -8.89 24.71 14.01
C VAL A 498 -10.12 24.09 14.63
N THR A 499 -10.49 22.92 14.13
CA THR A 499 -11.67 22.18 14.59
C THR A 499 -11.33 20.73 14.85
N PHE A 500 -11.98 20.14 15.85
CA PHE A 500 -11.82 18.74 16.23
C PHE A 500 -13.17 18.03 16.09
N GLU A 501 -13.19 16.91 15.36
CA GLU A 501 -14.32 16.00 15.32
C GLU A 501 -13.93 14.77 16.14
N GLY A 502 -14.59 14.55 17.28
CA GLY A 502 -14.34 13.42 18.16
C GLY A 502 -15.36 13.33 19.31
N PRO A 503 -15.30 12.29 20.13
CA PRO A 503 -16.28 12.07 21.20
C PRO A 503 -16.14 13.10 22.33
N GLU A 504 -17.25 13.45 23.00
CA GLU A 504 -17.31 14.51 24.03
C GLU A 504 -16.32 14.31 25.21
N PHE A 505 -15.93 13.06 25.48
CA PHE A 505 -14.99 12.76 26.56
C PHE A 505 -13.53 13.10 26.22
N ILE A 506 -13.22 13.41 24.95
CA ILE A 506 -11.92 13.89 24.47
C ILE A 506 -12.06 15.39 24.17
N GLN A 507 -11.40 16.20 25.00
CA GLN A 507 -11.37 17.65 24.86
C GLN A 507 -10.07 18.05 24.16
N VAL A 508 -10.18 18.89 23.13
CA VAL A 508 -9.03 19.46 22.42
C VAL A 508 -9.07 20.97 22.57
N GLU A 509 -7.99 21.53 23.07
CA GLU A 509 -7.73 22.97 23.12
C GLU A 509 -6.56 23.27 22.19
N ASP A 510 -6.62 24.36 21.45
CA ASP A 510 -5.54 24.82 20.58
C ASP A 510 -5.09 26.24 20.90
N SER A 511 -3.81 26.53 20.65
CA SER A 511 -3.27 27.88 20.73
C SER A 511 -2.16 28.06 19.70
N LEU A 512 -2.22 29.16 18.96
CA LEU A 512 -1.22 29.50 17.96
C LEU A 512 -0.27 30.57 18.52
N GLN A 513 1.02 30.26 18.52
CA GLN A 513 2.08 31.23 18.79
C GLN A 513 3.04 31.28 17.62
N GLU A 514 3.11 32.43 16.95
CA GLU A 514 3.86 32.60 15.70
C GLU A 514 3.44 31.55 14.66
N ASN A 515 4.31 30.57 14.39
CA ASN A 515 4.10 29.49 13.43
C ASN A 515 3.92 28.13 14.11
N ASN A 516 3.76 28.09 15.43
CA ASN A 516 3.61 26.87 16.20
C ASN A 516 2.19 26.78 16.76
N LEU A 517 1.44 25.79 16.29
CA LEU A 517 0.12 25.45 16.78
C LEU A 517 0.26 24.39 17.87
N THR A 518 0.06 24.78 19.11
CA THR A 518 -0.01 23.86 20.24
C THR A 518 -1.40 23.27 20.33
N VAL A 519 -1.49 21.94 20.30
CA VAL A 519 -2.71 21.16 20.48
C VAL A 519 -2.62 20.42 21.81
N LYS A 520 -3.61 20.62 22.68
CA LYS A 520 -3.70 20.00 23.98
C LYS A 520 -4.90 19.09 24.04
N ILE A 521 -4.66 17.80 24.29
CA ILE A 521 -5.68 16.75 24.33
C ILE A 521 -5.87 16.34 25.78
N LYS A 522 -7.11 16.35 26.24
CA LYS A 522 -7.49 15.97 27.60
C LYS A 522 -8.64 14.96 27.58
N ILE A 523 -8.48 13.87 28.32
CA ILE A 523 -9.53 12.86 28.46
C ILE A 523 -10.26 12.98 29.79
N SER A 524 -11.58 12.82 29.74
CA SER A 524 -12.45 12.69 30.90
C SER A 524 -13.03 11.27 31.02
N GLY A 525 -13.27 10.82 32.25
CA GLY A 525 -13.80 9.48 32.53
C GLY A 525 -12.76 8.35 32.44
N GLU A 526 -13.25 7.13 32.28
CA GLU A 526 -12.48 5.87 32.29
C GLU A 526 -12.74 5.02 31.02
N ASN A 527 -13.01 5.68 29.90
CA ASN A 527 -13.23 5.03 28.61
C ASN A 527 -11.89 4.58 27.99
N TYR A 528 -11.23 3.58 28.59
CA TYR A 528 -9.94 3.08 28.10
C TYR A 528 -10.05 2.43 26.72
N GLY A 529 -9.07 2.67 25.85
CA GLY A 529 -9.09 2.16 24.49
C GLY A 529 -8.10 2.88 23.57
N THR A 530 -8.19 2.55 22.28
CA THR A 530 -7.51 3.30 21.21
C THR A 530 -8.56 4.05 20.40
N PHE A 531 -8.38 5.35 20.24
CA PHE A 531 -9.26 6.24 19.51
C PHE A 531 -8.52 6.80 18.29
N GLN A 532 -9.23 6.93 17.18
CA GLN A 532 -8.69 7.43 15.92
C GLN A 532 -9.51 8.64 15.51
N GLU A 533 -8.91 9.82 15.67
CA GLU A 533 -9.58 11.10 15.55
C GLU A 533 -8.85 12.01 14.56
N LYS A 534 -9.42 13.19 14.27
CA LYS A 534 -8.85 14.12 13.29
C LYS A 534 -8.96 15.56 13.79
N ILE A 535 -7.89 16.31 13.58
CA ILE A 535 -7.92 17.78 13.65
C ILE A 535 -8.02 18.32 12.24
N PHE A 536 -8.92 19.27 12.02
CA PHE A 536 -9.02 20.02 10.78
C PHE A 536 -8.46 21.40 10.98
N ILE A 537 -7.55 21.76 10.11
CA ILE A 537 -6.96 23.09 10.04
C ILE A 537 -7.45 23.69 8.72
N ASN A 538 -8.33 24.68 8.78
CA ASN A 538 -8.81 25.40 7.61
C ASN A 538 -7.95 26.64 7.40
N HIS A 539 -7.38 26.79 6.21
CA HIS A 539 -6.61 27.97 5.81
C HIS A 539 -6.84 28.25 4.33
N ASP A 540 -7.23 29.48 3.98
CA ASP A 540 -7.40 29.93 2.60
C ASP A 540 -8.27 29.01 1.71
N LYS A 541 -9.38 28.50 2.28
CA LYS A 541 -10.35 27.55 1.66
C LYS A 541 -9.84 26.12 1.51
N ILE A 542 -8.62 25.82 1.94
CA ILE A 542 -8.08 24.47 1.98
C ILE A 542 -8.29 23.92 3.38
N LYS A 543 -9.02 22.80 3.48
CA LYS A 543 -9.20 22.03 4.71
C LYS A 543 -8.09 21.00 4.81
N TYR A 544 -7.10 21.23 5.67
CA TYR A 544 -6.07 20.26 6.00
C TYR A 544 -6.57 19.34 7.11
N THR A 545 -6.25 18.05 7.03
CA THR A 545 -6.65 17.03 8.01
C THR A 545 -5.40 16.42 8.64
N VAL A 546 -5.30 16.48 9.97
CA VAL A 546 -4.21 15.88 10.74
C VAL A 546 -4.79 14.70 11.52
N PRO A 547 -4.52 13.44 11.11
CA PRO A 547 -4.95 12.26 11.85
C PRO A 547 -4.26 12.14 13.20
N ILE A 548 -4.99 11.63 14.19
CA ILE A 548 -4.53 11.41 15.55
C ILE A 548 -4.91 10.01 15.99
N GLN A 549 -3.95 9.27 16.52
CA GLN A 549 -4.23 8.05 17.27
C GLN A 549 -3.99 8.32 18.76
N ILE A 550 -4.99 8.03 19.58
CA ILE A 550 -4.94 8.26 21.03
C ILE A 550 -5.02 6.90 21.72
N HIS A 551 -3.95 6.49 22.38
CA HIS A 551 -3.97 5.37 23.31
C HIS A 551 -4.33 5.92 24.69
N TYR A 552 -5.43 5.45 25.28
CA TYR A 552 -5.80 5.76 26.66
C TYR A 552 -5.85 4.46 27.47
N THR A 553 -4.80 4.22 28.25
CA THR A 553 -4.61 2.94 28.93
C THR A 553 -4.95 2.99 30.42
N LYS A 554 -5.41 1.86 30.96
CA LYS A 554 -5.72 1.74 32.39
C LYS A 554 -4.45 1.76 33.25
N ALA A 555 -3.40 1.08 32.81
CA ALA A 555 -2.09 1.10 33.46
C ALA A 555 -1.18 2.13 32.81
N SER A 556 -0.13 2.55 33.52
CA SER A 556 0.88 3.46 32.96
C SER A 556 2.31 2.96 33.22
N ILE A 557 3.24 3.44 32.39
CA ILE A 557 4.67 3.18 32.55
C ILE A 557 5.42 4.51 32.61
N GLY A 558 6.06 4.78 33.74
CA GLY A 558 7.01 5.85 33.92
C GLY A 558 8.38 5.46 33.36
N VAL A 559 9.03 6.38 32.65
CA VAL A 559 10.38 6.19 32.11
C VAL A 559 11.22 7.39 32.48
N ILE A 560 12.36 7.13 33.13
CA ILE A 560 13.32 8.17 33.51
C ILE A 560 14.69 7.78 32.97
N GLN A 561 15.36 8.72 32.31
CA GLN A 561 16.77 8.56 31.95
C GLN A 561 17.65 9.00 33.12
N ASN A 562 18.64 8.18 33.48
CA ASN A 562 19.76 8.57 34.31
C ASN A 562 21.06 8.03 33.67
N ASP A 563 21.98 8.94 33.36
CA ASP A 563 23.16 8.68 32.54
C ASP A 563 22.78 7.94 31.24
N ASN A 564 23.43 6.80 30.98
CA ASN A 564 23.22 5.94 29.83
C ASN A 564 22.20 4.83 30.13
N SER A 565 21.28 5.02 31.08
CA SER A 565 20.30 4.01 31.46
C SER A 565 18.88 4.57 31.56
N LEU A 566 17.93 3.82 31.03
CA LEU A 566 16.49 4.03 31.21
C LEU A 566 16.01 3.19 32.39
N PHE A 567 15.24 3.80 33.28
CA PHE A 567 14.59 3.17 34.42
C PHE A 567 13.09 3.18 34.21
N PHE A 568 12.46 2.03 34.47
CA PHE A 568 11.04 1.82 34.19
C PHE A 568 10.26 1.60 35.49
N THR A 569 9.13 2.29 35.63
CA THR A 569 8.22 2.15 36.76
C THR A 569 6.83 1.83 36.25
N ILE A 570 6.28 0.69 36.67
CA ILE A 570 4.90 0.30 36.34
C ILE A 570 3.96 0.88 37.38
N ASN A 571 2.98 1.64 36.92
CA ASN A 571 1.93 2.21 37.77
C ASN A 571 0.63 1.42 37.55
N ASP A 572 0.48 0.41 38.37
CA ASP A 572 -0.73 -0.39 38.56
C ASP A 572 -0.56 -1.04 39.96
N PRO A 573 -1.51 -0.95 40.89
CA PRO A 573 -1.34 -1.55 42.22
C PRO A 573 -1.34 -3.09 42.21
N ASP A 574 -1.99 -3.72 41.23
CA ASP A 574 -2.27 -5.17 41.23
C ASP A 574 -1.40 -5.95 40.22
N TRP A 575 -0.41 -5.31 39.63
CA TRP A 575 0.48 -5.96 38.67
C TRP A 575 1.42 -6.98 39.32
N ASN A 576 1.75 -8.03 38.57
CA ASN A 576 2.67 -9.08 39.01
C ASN A 576 3.91 -9.23 38.09
N PHE A 577 3.77 -8.88 36.82
CA PHE A 577 4.80 -9.05 35.82
C PHE A 577 4.58 -8.07 34.67
N ALA A 578 5.65 -7.51 34.13
CA ALA A 578 5.59 -6.73 32.90
C ALA A 578 6.69 -7.14 31.93
N LYS A 579 6.32 -7.29 30.65
CA LYS A 579 7.26 -7.36 29.53
C LYS A 579 7.34 -5.98 28.90
N ILE A 580 8.51 -5.36 28.93
CA ILE A 580 8.76 -4.01 28.42
C ILE A 580 9.62 -4.15 27.16
N SER A 581 9.08 -3.70 26.04
CA SER A 581 9.77 -3.58 24.76
C SER A 581 10.22 -2.12 24.60
N VAL A 582 11.50 -1.92 24.35
CA VAL A 582 12.08 -0.59 24.12
C VAL A 582 12.64 -0.55 22.71
N THR A 583 12.04 0.27 21.87
CA THR A 583 12.37 0.39 20.45
C THR A 583 13.00 1.73 20.18
N LYS A 584 14.17 1.75 19.55
CA LYS A 584 14.75 3.01 19.06
C LYS A 584 13.99 3.46 17.80
N SER A 585 13.37 4.64 17.85
CA SER A 585 12.45 5.13 16.80
C SER A 585 13.05 5.13 15.39
N ASN A 586 14.32 5.51 15.26
CA ASN A 586 14.98 5.70 13.97
C ASN A 586 15.64 4.45 13.39
N THR A 587 15.77 3.36 14.15
CA THR A 587 16.36 2.10 13.63
C THR A 587 15.42 0.91 13.77
N GLU A 588 14.29 1.09 14.47
CA GLU A 588 13.34 0.05 14.86
C GLU A 588 13.98 -1.17 15.54
N VAL A 589 15.13 -0.98 16.17
CA VAL A 589 15.79 -2.03 16.96
C VAL A 589 15.10 -2.07 18.31
N THR A 590 14.53 -3.24 18.63
CA THR A 590 13.79 -3.46 19.87
C THR A 590 14.58 -4.36 20.82
N ASP A 591 14.81 -3.87 22.02
CA ASP A 591 15.28 -4.64 23.16
C ASP A 591 14.12 -4.94 24.11
N VAL A 592 14.17 -6.08 24.80
CA VAL A 592 13.11 -6.51 25.72
C VAL A 592 13.68 -6.74 27.10
N ILE A 593 13.03 -6.14 28.09
CA ILE A 593 13.29 -6.35 29.52
C ILE A 593 12.02 -6.79 30.23
N THR A 594 12.18 -7.44 31.38
CA THR A 594 11.07 -7.83 32.26
C THR A 594 11.18 -7.13 33.60
N ALA A 595 10.03 -6.75 34.15
CA ALA A 595 9.89 -6.16 35.48
C ALA A 595 8.96 -7.03 36.34
N THR A 596 9.19 -7.02 37.64
CA THR A 596 8.27 -7.54 38.66
C THR A 596 8.18 -6.53 39.81
N PRO A 597 7.15 -6.56 40.66
CA PRO A 597 6.99 -5.59 41.75
C PRO A 597 8.19 -5.47 42.71
N ASN A 598 9.01 -6.52 42.81
CA ASN A 598 10.18 -6.57 43.69
C ASN A 598 11.52 -6.36 42.95
N LYS A 599 11.49 -6.05 41.65
CA LYS A 599 12.69 -5.91 40.83
C LYS A 599 12.54 -4.76 39.85
N ASP A 600 13.29 -3.69 40.12
CA ASP A 600 13.40 -2.55 39.23
C ASP A 600 13.94 -2.99 37.86
N ALA A 601 13.27 -2.55 36.79
CA ALA A 601 13.73 -2.74 35.43
C ALA A 601 14.57 -1.54 34.99
N LYS A 602 15.76 -1.83 34.47
CA LYS A 602 16.65 -0.82 33.87
C LYS A 602 17.29 -1.34 32.60
N MET A 603 17.52 -0.47 31.63
CA MET A 603 18.15 -0.83 30.35
C MET A 603 19.20 0.20 29.98
N ARG A 604 20.40 -0.26 29.59
CA ARG A 604 21.45 0.63 29.08
C ARG A 604 21.12 1.06 27.66
N ILE A 605 21.30 2.33 27.36
CA ILE A 605 21.17 2.92 26.02
C ILE A 605 22.52 3.46 25.58
N ASN A 606 22.84 3.27 24.31
CA ASN A 606 24.18 3.59 23.77
C ASN A 606 24.15 4.72 22.72
N GLN A 607 22.97 5.26 22.41
CA GLN A 607 22.80 6.28 21.38
C GLN A 607 21.73 7.29 21.81
N ASN A 608 21.96 8.56 21.51
CA ASN A 608 20.94 9.59 21.67
C ASN A 608 19.80 9.38 20.66
N GLY A 609 18.60 9.87 20.99
CA GLY A 609 17.43 9.84 20.12
C GLY A 609 16.13 9.55 20.85
N GLU A 610 15.05 9.42 20.09
CA GLU A 610 13.74 9.06 20.63
C GLU A 610 13.62 7.54 20.77
N TYR A 611 13.13 7.10 21.93
CA TYR A 611 12.82 5.73 22.27
C TYR A 611 11.33 5.59 22.53
N TRP A 612 10.77 4.52 21.99
CA TRP A 612 9.40 4.09 22.17
C TRP A 612 9.33 2.92 23.14
N ILE A 613 8.42 2.98 24.10
CA ILE A 613 8.34 2.03 25.21
C ILE A 613 6.93 1.45 25.25
N GLU A 614 6.81 0.15 24.95
CA GLU A 614 5.57 -0.61 25.11
C GLU A 614 5.73 -1.58 26.29
N ALA A 615 4.77 -1.58 27.21
CA ALA A 615 4.70 -2.56 28.29
C ALA A 615 3.43 -3.40 28.19
N LYS A 616 3.58 -4.72 28.16
CA LYS A 616 2.51 -5.69 28.41
C LYS A 616 2.55 -6.06 29.89
N ILE A 617 1.60 -5.53 30.66
CA ILE A 617 1.54 -5.64 32.12
C ILE A 617 0.50 -6.69 32.49
N LYS A 618 0.92 -7.76 33.16
CA LYS A 618 0.00 -8.73 33.74
C LYS A 618 -0.46 -8.24 35.11
N SER A 619 -1.75 -7.94 35.22
CA SER A 619 -2.41 -7.41 36.41
C SER A 619 -3.66 -8.21 36.69
N ASN A 620 -3.71 -8.85 37.86
CA ASN A 620 -4.67 -9.93 38.15
C ASN A 620 -4.68 -10.99 37.02
N ASP A 621 -5.86 -11.32 36.48
CA ASP A 621 -6.05 -12.25 35.35
C ASP A 621 -6.09 -11.54 33.98
N GLN A 622 -5.76 -10.25 33.92
CA GLN A 622 -5.78 -9.44 32.70
C GLN A 622 -4.37 -9.04 32.25
N THR A 623 -4.22 -8.79 30.95
CA THR A 623 -3.03 -8.13 30.39
C THR A 623 -3.44 -6.72 29.98
N LEU A 624 -2.75 -5.73 30.53
CA LEU A 624 -2.95 -4.32 30.25
C LEU A 624 -1.78 -3.81 29.42
N ASP A 625 -2.08 -2.91 28.50
CA ASP A 625 -1.08 -2.20 27.71
C ASP A 625 -0.72 -0.89 28.42
N ALA A 626 0.54 -0.46 28.29
CA ALA A 626 0.98 0.87 28.64
C ALA A 626 2.05 1.34 27.65
N TYR A 627 2.01 2.61 27.29
CA TYR A 627 2.88 3.20 26.28
C TYR A 627 3.56 4.45 26.84
N SER A 628 4.81 4.67 26.46
CA SER A 628 5.55 5.89 26.78
C SER A 628 6.61 6.17 25.71
N THR A 629 7.07 7.41 25.65
CA THR A 629 8.11 7.88 24.73
C THR A 629 9.10 8.74 25.50
N ILE A 630 10.40 8.64 25.20
CA ILE A 630 11.44 9.47 25.81
C ILE A 630 12.48 9.88 24.77
N ILE A 631 12.90 11.14 24.79
CA ILE A 631 14.00 11.64 23.98
C ILE A 631 15.26 11.72 24.86
N THR A 632 16.35 11.10 24.41
CA THR A 632 17.62 11.06 25.14
C THR A 632 18.65 11.95 24.42
N ASN A 633 19.24 12.92 25.12
CA ASN A 633 20.08 13.98 24.52
C ASN A 633 21.47 14.14 25.18
N SER A 634 21.88 13.22 26.06
CA SER A 634 23.02 13.42 26.97
C SER A 634 23.91 12.19 27.16
N ILE A 635 23.95 11.26 26.21
CA ILE A 635 24.90 10.15 26.23
C ILE A 635 26.26 10.66 25.73
N ASP A 636 27.27 10.69 26.61
CA ASP A 636 28.66 10.96 26.22
C ASP A 636 29.15 9.81 25.31
N GLU A 637 29.43 10.11 24.04
CA GLU A 637 29.91 9.14 23.03
C GLU A 637 31.35 8.62 23.32
N THR A 638 32.03 9.09 24.36
CA THR A 638 33.48 8.89 24.57
C THR A 638 33.88 7.77 25.54
N ARG A 639 33.06 6.74 25.74
CA ARG A 639 33.53 5.53 26.48
C ARG A 639 33.29 4.25 25.70
N ASP A 640 34.25 3.93 24.84
CA ASP A 640 34.60 2.55 24.49
C ASP A 640 35.12 1.84 25.75
N ASP A 641 34.20 1.47 26.65
CA ASP A 641 34.51 0.54 27.72
C ASP A 641 34.48 -0.87 27.13
N PHE A 642 35.67 -1.45 26.91
CA PHE A 642 35.87 -2.87 26.62
C PHE A 642 34.93 -3.72 27.49
N GLU A 643 34.10 -4.56 26.87
CA GLU A 643 33.24 -5.52 27.56
C GLU A 643 34.09 -6.41 28.49
N ILE A 644 34.08 -6.11 29.78
CA ILE A 644 34.42 -7.10 30.80
C ILE A 644 33.19 -8.00 30.88
N ILE A 645 33.30 -9.19 30.26
CA ILE A 645 32.33 -10.27 30.36
C ILE A 645 32.11 -10.58 31.85
N ASP A 646 31.01 -10.11 32.42
CA ASP A 646 30.61 -10.42 33.80
C ASP A 646 29.95 -11.81 33.80
N ILE A 647 30.78 -12.86 33.89
CA ILE A 647 30.31 -14.24 34.00
C ILE A 647 29.71 -14.42 35.39
N PRO A 648 28.43 -14.79 35.54
CA PRO A 648 27.81 -14.98 36.85
C PRO A 648 28.62 -15.93 37.71
N GLN A 649 28.95 -15.56 38.96
CA GLN A 649 29.81 -16.35 39.87
C GLN A 649 29.37 -17.82 40.01
N ARG A 650 28.06 -18.12 39.88
CA ARG A 650 27.54 -19.49 39.85
C ARG A 650 27.98 -20.29 38.62
N GLN A 651 28.05 -19.67 37.44
CA GLN A 651 28.51 -20.33 36.22
C GLN A 651 30.03 -20.55 36.26
N VAL A 652 30.80 -19.59 36.79
CA VAL A 652 32.24 -19.77 37.04
C VAL A 652 32.49 -20.92 38.02
N ALA A 653 31.74 -21.01 39.12
CA ALA A 653 31.86 -22.10 40.08
C ALA A 653 31.51 -23.48 39.47
N ILE A 654 30.52 -23.55 38.58
CA ILE A 654 30.16 -24.79 37.86
C ILE A 654 31.28 -25.20 36.90
N VAL A 655 31.83 -24.26 36.13
CA VAL A 655 32.93 -24.54 35.19
C VAL A 655 34.20 -24.96 35.94
N VAL A 656 34.55 -24.28 37.03
CA VAL A 656 35.68 -24.66 37.90
C VAL A 656 35.46 -26.04 38.54
N GLY A 657 34.22 -26.34 38.96
CA GLY A 657 33.85 -27.66 39.47
C GLY A 657 34.01 -28.77 38.43
N ILE A 658 33.57 -28.53 37.19
CA ILE A 658 33.71 -29.48 36.08
C ILE A 658 35.20 -29.69 35.75
N ILE A 659 36.01 -28.62 35.69
CA ILE A 659 37.45 -28.72 35.43
C ILE A 659 38.16 -29.49 36.55
N ALA A 660 37.80 -29.26 37.82
CA ALA A 660 38.36 -30.00 38.95
C ALA A 660 38.01 -31.50 38.90
N ILE A 661 36.77 -31.85 38.54
CA ILE A 661 36.35 -33.25 38.38
C ILE A 661 37.11 -33.92 37.21
N ILE A 662 37.23 -33.24 36.07
CA ILE A 662 37.99 -33.74 34.91
C ILE A 662 39.47 -33.93 35.28
N GLY A 663 40.05 -32.99 36.04
CA GLY A 663 41.44 -33.08 36.53
C GLY A 663 41.65 -34.25 37.48
N ILE A 664 40.71 -34.51 38.39
CA ILE A 664 40.79 -35.65 39.32
C ILE A 664 40.63 -36.98 38.57
N VAL A 665 39.66 -37.09 37.65
CA VAL A 665 39.46 -38.30 36.83
C VAL A 665 40.67 -38.55 35.93
N GLY A 666 41.25 -37.50 35.34
CA GLY A 666 42.48 -37.56 34.57
C GLY A 666 43.68 -38.02 35.39
N ALA A 667 43.86 -37.49 36.60
CA ALA A 667 44.94 -37.88 37.50
C ALA A 667 44.82 -39.34 37.98
N VAL A 668 43.61 -39.82 38.23
CA VAL A 668 43.34 -41.23 38.60
C VAL A 668 43.65 -42.17 37.41
N LYS A 669 43.27 -41.80 36.18
CA LYS A 669 43.63 -42.57 34.97
C LYS A 669 45.13 -42.58 34.68
N ILE A 670 45.83 -41.46 34.89
CA ILE A 670 47.30 -41.39 34.71
C ILE A 670 48.04 -42.21 35.77
N LYS A 671 47.52 -42.28 37.00
CA LYS A 671 48.10 -43.10 38.08
C LYS A 671 47.86 -44.61 37.89
N SER A 672 46.75 -45.00 37.25
CA SER A 672 46.49 -46.37 36.77
C SER A 672 47.40 -46.73 35.60
N ALA A 673 47.51 -45.87 34.57
CA ALA A 673 48.36 -46.12 33.41
C ALA A 673 49.87 -46.21 33.73
N LYS A 674 50.35 -45.45 34.72
CA LYS A 674 51.74 -45.55 35.23
C LYS A 674 52.03 -46.81 36.07
N ARG A 675 51.00 -47.43 36.64
CA ARG A 675 51.14 -48.69 37.38
C ARG A 675 51.25 -49.87 36.41
N ASP A 676 50.47 -49.83 35.33
CA ASP A 676 50.49 -50.85 34.28
C ASP A 676 51.74 -50.79 33.39
N THR A 677 52.42 -49.63 33.29
CA THR A 677 53.72 -49.51 32.58
C THR A 677 54.94 -49.86 33.43
N GLN A 678 54.83 -49.97 34.76
CA GLN A 678 55.91 -50.46 35.62
C GLN A 678 55.93 -51.99 35.77
N ASP A 679 54.81 -52.68 35.52
CA ASP A 679 54.73 -54.14 35.51
C ASP A 679 55.07 -54.78 34.13
N LEU A 680 55.30 -53.95 33.10
CA LEU A 680 55.77 -54.37 31.76
C LEU A 680 57.28 -54.15 31.54
N LEU A 681 58.02 -53.75 32.58
CA LEU A 681 59.48 -53.57 32.59
C LEU A 681 60.16 -54.33 33.76
N LYS A 682 59.57 -55.45 34.19
CA LYS A 682 60.20 -56.45 35.06
C LYS A 682 59.98 -57.86 34.53
#